data_AF-A0A2H0M5G0-F1
#
_entry.id   AF-A0A2H0M5G0-F1
#
_cell.length_a   1.000
_cell.length_b   1.000
_cell.length_c   1.000
_cell.angle_alpha   90.00
_cell.angle_beta   90.00
_cell.angle_gamma   90.00
#
_symmetry.space_group_name_H-M   'P 1'
#
loop_
_entity.id
_entity.type
_entity.pdbx_description
1 polymer ?
#
loop_
_entity_poly.entity_id
_entity_poly.type
_entity_poly.pdbx_seq_one_letter_code
_entity_poly.pdbx_strand_id
1 'polypeptide(L)'
;MKKIVLGFGVVAFVAAVVVGTTGAFFTDSETTGDNRFQAGTLSIDIDQSSQGSLPIIVDNWAPGETATVRFDVENTGTLPLNLRTSYNGSWNFAGDPGYFKVTKIERFNESNSTWATLAQSTNGIGTGSQVYVSPTGAEASLYSVSPGEIVRLRQVVLFDSQAGNEFQGRTYTANITVDAKQVNEGATWPDSSHVAIGCSANEEVRIIAGEGKIIVTWPTSTNGNRVLESASSITGPWSPVGVTPSIVENCYVVSQTNNSASGFFRLSPIDSEAARITISSPANGETVVQGGKLNLKWQTTNIDSNDKVTLQLKNEKTGSYTSIATAIGNSGSYSWSVPSGLEVGQYRVAINNCHSFNSNPSECTSVEGATFEVKKKDDVVSGTPSISITSPAANSSITVGNTVNINWNSNNMPSGDLIAIQLRNVTSGSFTSIFTAISNDGSESWVVPTNTTPGTYKFTVNNCISSNSSTCVSSEGPEFKIISKTTDPVGDKTLSFLFPSSDVSYTQGEYTVIRWTSENIGLDEKISINLKKSDGSYVNLLTGVRNGVGKIGWTVPSDFGAGKYQLIINNCSSANTGSGCVSVSGPNVTIKESKSSTLSLTNPFQGNTFQKGKSLTISWQTENQPADGKVNIFLKNASTGEMQEIIVGYRMSNHGLTFGIPVSFKSGQYTAIIGWDCDSLGTTCYSRAESGVFNITN
;
A
#
# COMPACT_ATOMS: atom_id res chain seq x y z
N MET A 1 -30.08 -40.81 48.65
CA MET A 1 -28.75 -41.17 49.21
C MET A 1 -27.71 -40.45 48.33
N LYS A 2 -27.14 -39.30 48.73
CA LYS A 2 -25.92 -39.11 49.59
C LYS A 2 -24.70 -39.81 48.95
N LYS A 3 -23.57 -39.19 48.55
CA LYS A 3 -22.85 -37.91 48.84
C LYS A 3 -21.90 -37.59 47.64
N ILE A 4 -21.70 -36.35 47.15
CA ILE A 4 -20.84 -35.21 47.61
C ILE A 4 -19.35 -35.62 47.73
N VAL A 5 -18.39 -34.95 47.06
CA VAL A 5 -17.55 -33.79 47.50
C VAL A 5 -16.90 -33.14 46.24
N LEU A 6 -17.08 -31.85 45.89
CA LEU A 6 -16.49 -30.57 46.40
C LEU A 6 -15.06 -30.25 45.84
N GLY A 7 -14.67 -29.02 45.47
CA GLY A 7 -15.21 -27.67 45.70
C GLY A 7 -14.77 -26.63 44.63
N PHE A 8 -15.50 -25.53 44.42
CA PHE A 8 -15.53 -24.21 45.12
C PHE A 8 -14.28 -23.33 44.87
N GLY A 9 -14.36 -22.03 44.56
CA GLY A 9 -15.44 -21.03 44.48
C GLY A 9 -14.94 -19.82 43.64
N VAL A 10 -15.60 -18.66 43.49
CA VAL A 10 -16.68 -17.99 44.22
C VAL A 10 -17.37 -17.04 43.22
N VAL A 11 -18.69 -17.09 43.11
CA VAL A 11 -19.55 -16.06 42.53
C VAL A 11 -20.60 -15.72 43.59
N ALA A 12 -20.61 -14.48 44.08
CA ALA A 12 -21.73 -13.83 44.77
C ALA A 12 -21.45 -12.31 44.77
N PHE A 13 -22.19 -11.46 44.05
CA PHE A 13 -23.57 -10.97 44.23
C PHE A 13 -23.59 -9.59 44.89
N VAL A 14 -23.95 -8.54 44.12
CA VAL A 14 -24.94 -7.54 44.53
C VAL A 14 -25.74 -7.13 43.30
N ALA A 15 -26.98 -7.57 43.24
CA ALA A 15 -28.00 -6.95 42.41
C ALA A 15 -28.45 -5.63 43.08
N ALA A 16 -28.37 -4.52 42.36
CA ALA A 16 -29.22 -3.37 42.58
C ALA A 16 -29.74 -2.92 41.21
N VAL A 17 -31.02 -3.17 40.98
CA VAL A 17 -31.78 -2.63 39.86
C VAL A 17 -31.81 -1.11 40.01
N VAL A 18 -31.16 -0.39 39.10
CA VAL A 18 -31.64 0.92 38.66
C VAL A 18 -32.11 0.73 37.23
N VAL A 19 -33.43 0.76 37.06
CA VAL A 19 -34.05 1.05 35.78
C VAL A 19 -33.62 2.47 35.41
N GLY A 20 -32.69 2.56 34.47
CA GLY A 20 -32.27 3.80 33.84
C GLY A 20 -31.72 3.43 32.48
N THR A 21 -32.43 3.82 31.42
CA THR A 21 -32.04 3.64 30.03
C THR A 21 -30.62 4.17 29.81
N THR A 22 -29.62 3.29 29.66
CA THR A 22 -28.29 3.70 29.21
C THR A 22 -28.34 3.98 27.71
N GLY A 23 -28.86 5.15 27.32
CA GLY A 23 -28.51 5.72 26.04
C GLY A 23 -27.02 6.09 26.10
N ALA A 24 -26.22 5.60 25.16
CA ALA A 24 -24.88 6.14 24.96
C ALA A 24 -25.05 7.58 24.43
N PHE A 25 -24.40 8.56 25.06
CA PHE A 25 -24.37 9.95 24.61
C PHE A 25 -23.04 10.21 23.91
N PHE A 26 -23.07 10.85 22.74
CA PHE A 26 -21.90 11.09 21.89
C PHE A 26 -21.45 12.56 21.95
N THR A 27 -20.15 12.83 21.89
CA THR A 27 -19.51 14.16 21.93
C THR A 27 -18.38 14.25 20.91
N ASP A 28 -18.09 15.43 20.35
CA ASP A 28 -17.08 15.63 19.29
C ASP A 28 -16.37 17.00 19.41
N SER A 29 -15.13 17.16 18.92
CA SER A 29 -14.34 18.40 18.99
C SER A 29 -13.39 18.52 17.79
N GLU A 30 -13.40 19.67 17.10
CA GLU A 30 -12.63 19.87 15.87
C GLU A 30 -11.76 21.14 15.83
N THR A 31 -10.68 21.07 15.04
CA THR A 31 -9.72 22.18 14.77
C THR A 31 -9.36 22.18 13.29
N THR A 32 -9.23 23.35 12.65
CA THR A 32 -9.19 23.48 11.18
C THR A 32 -8.23 22.50 10.45
N GLY A 33 -8.80 21.60 9.62
CA GLY A 33 -8.13 20.78 8.58
C GLY A 33 -8.62 19.32 8.40
N ASP A 34 -9.50 19.11 7.40
CA ASP A 34 -9.96 17.93 6.59
C ASP A 34 -10.45 16.57 7.18
N ASN A 35 -11.71 16.24 6.84
CA ASN A 35 -12.61 15.16 7.31
C ASN A 35 -12.68 13.83 6.49
N ARG A 36 -13.21 12.73 7.09
CA ARG A 36 -13.50 11.39 6.46
C ARG A 36 -14.78 10.66 6.99
N PHE A 37 -15.42 9.79 6.18
CA PHE A 37 -16.70 9.04 6.42
C PHE A 37 -16.55 7.56 6.91
N GLN A 38 -17.52 6.79 7.50
CA GLN A 38 -18.74 6.96 8.33
C GLN A 38 -19.29 5.58 8.82
N ALA A 39 -19.86 5.50 10.04
CA ALA A 39 -21.18 4.91 10.33
C ALA A 39 -21.84 5.63 11.54
N GLY A 40 -23.05 6.20 11.39
CA GLY A 40 -23.87 6.88 12.41
C GLY A 40 -23.15 7.79 13.42
N THR A 41 -22.80 9.02 13.06
CA THR A 41 -21.90 9.90 13.82
C THR A 41 -22.54 11.25 14.21
N LEU A 42 -22.10 11.82 15.34
CA LEU A 42 -22.11 13.28 15.60
C LEU A 42 -20.78 13.78 15.01
N SER A 43 -20.79 14.66 14.01
CA SER A 43 -19.58 15.11 13.32
C SER A 43 -19.76 16.55 12.88
N ILE A 44 -18.75 17.38 13.10
CA ILE A 44 -18.72 18.77 12.67
C ILE A 44 -17.57 19.01 11.70
N ASP A 45 -17.81 19.75 10.63
CA ASP A 45 -16.76 20.23 9.72
C ASP A 45 -16.63 21.74 9.86
N ILE A 46 -15.40 22.26 9.90
CA ILE A 46 -15.14 23.70 9.96
C ILE A 46 -14.58 24.13 8.61
N ASP A 47 -15.47 24.57 7.71
CA ASP A 47 -15.09 25.21 6.45
C ASP A 47 -15.11 26.74 6.63
N GLN A 48 -14.10 27.45 6.16
CA GLN A 48 -14.11 28.91 6.21
C GLN A 48 -14.72 29.45 4.92
N SER A 49 -15.97 29.90 4.98
CA SER A 49 -16.75 30.24 3.79
C SER A 49 -16.07 31.27 2.87
N SER A 50 -15.70 30.78 1.68
CA SER A 50 -15.73 31.39 0.33
C SER A 50 -15.17 32.80 0.06
N GLN A 51 -14.47 33.47 0.99
CA GLN A 51 -13.80 34.76 0.72
C GLN A 51 -12.38 34.92 1.33
N GLY A 52 -11.75 33.85 1.80
CA GLY A 52 -10.36 33.92 2.29
C GLY A 52 -9.74 32.54 2.47
N SER A 53 -8.62 32.28 1.79
CA SER A 53 -7.80 31.09 1.97
C SER A 53 -7.21 31.02 3.38
N LEU A 54 -6.98 29.81 3.88
CA LEU A 54 -6.13 29.58 5.05
C LEU A 54 -4.63 29.75 4.71
N PRO A 55 -3.82 30.27 5.65
CA PRO A 55 -4.24 30.88 6.92
C PRO A 55 -4.92 32.24 6.70
N ILE A 56 -5.81 32.65 7.61
CA ILE A 56 -6.31 34.03 7.65
C ILE A 56 -5.14 34.92 8.08
N ILE A 57 -4.66 35.75 7.15
CA ILE A 57 -3.61 36.72 7.41
C ILE A 57 -4.24 38.10 7.50
N VAL A 58 -4.20 38.69 8.70
CA VAL A 58 -4.47 40.14 8.87
C VAL A 58 -3.13 40.85 8.72
N ASP A 59 -2.84 41.31 7.49
CA ASP A 59 -1.61 42.02 7.18
C ASP A 59 -1.67 43.48 7.61
N ASN A 60 -0.53 44.03 8.07
CA ASN A 60 -0.36 45.43 8.47
C ASN A 60 -1.34 45.91 9.57
N TRP A 61 -1.71 45.03 10.50
CA TRP A 61 -2.66 45.33 11.57
C TRP A 61 -2.09 46.32 12.60
N ALA A 62 -2.67 47.51 12.72
CA ALA A 62 -2.19 48.54 13.64
C ALA A 62 -2.88 48.50 15.01
N PRO A 63 -2.22 48.96 16.10
CA PRO A 63 -2.86 49.08 17.41
C PRO A 63 -4.14 49.92 17.34
N GLY A 64 -5.23 49.39 17.88
CA GLY A 64 -6.57 49.97 17.86
C GLY A 64 -7.45 49.52 16.68
N GLU A 65 -6.90 48.81 15.69
CA GLU A 65 -7.67 48.32 14.55
C GLU A 65 -8.44 47.02 14.88
N THR A 66 -9.59 46.86 14.25
CA THR A 66 -10.37 45.62 14.32
C THR A 66 -10.32 44.86 13.01
N ALA A 67 -10.37 43.53 13.10
CA ALA A 67 -10.52 42.65 11.95
C ALA A 67 -11.67 41.66 12.18
N THR A 68 -12.27 41.17 11.10
CA THR A 68 -13.36 40.18 11.18
C THR A 68 -12.88 38.86 10.61
N VAL A 69 -13.01 37.81 11.42
CA VAL A 69 -12.70 36.42 11.07
C VAL A 69 -14.00 35.66 10.87
N ARG A 70 -14.18 34.96 9.75
CA ARG A 70 -15.40 34.18 9.45
C ARG A 70 -15.06 32.70 9.34
N PHE A 71 -15.96 31.86 9.83
CA PHE A 71 -15.88 30.41 9.69
C PHE A 71 -17.28 29.82 9.75
N ASP A 72 -17.50 28.76 8.98
CA ASP A 72 -18.75 28.02 8.94
C ASP A 72 -18.52 26.68 9.64
N VAL A 73 -19.55 26.19 10.31
CA VAL A 73 -19.56 24.89 10.98
C VAL A 73 -20.70 24.06 10.41
N GLU A 74 -20.40 23.01 9.67
CA GLU A 74 -21.41 22.08 9.14
C GLU A 74 -21.61 20.90 10.10
N ASN A 75 -22.86 20.57 10.42
CA ASN A 75 -23.15 19.28 11.05
C ASN A 75 -23.18 18.19 9.97
N THR A 76 -22.05 17.54 9.73
CA THR A 76 -21.91 16.42 8.76
C THR A 76 -22.41 15.09 9.34
N GLY A 77 -22.75 15.06 10.62
CA GLY A 77 -23.32 13.92 11.32
C GLY A 77 -24.79 13.62 10.98
N THR A 78 -25.33 12.58 11.62
CA THR A 78 -26.72 12.11 11.43
C THR A 78 -27.66 12.49 12.58
N LEU A 79 -27.15 13.14 13.63
CA LEU A 79 -27.90 13.53 14.82
C LEU A 79 -27.85 15.05 15.04
N PRO A 80 -28.92 15.65 15.61
CA PRO A 80 -28.89 17.06 15.95
C PRO A 80 -27.92 17.33 17.09
N LEU A 81 -27.24 18.48 17.03
CA LEU A 81 -26.16 18.83 17.93
C LEU A 81 -26.27 20.26 18.48
N ASN A 82 -25.61 20.51 19.61
CA ASN A 82 -25.32 21.84 20.13
C ASN A 82 -23.83 22.13 20.03
N LEU A 83 -23.49 23.40 19.85
CA LEU A 83 -22.11 23.87 19.65
C LEU A 83 -21.66 24.83 20.75
N ARG A 84 -20.37 24.79 21.07
CA ARG A 84 -19.66 25.88 21.76
C ARG A 84 -18.32 26.12 21.09
N THR A 85 -17.84 27.36 21.16
CA THR A 85 -16.56 27.76 20.58
C THR A 85 -15.63 28.26 21.67
N SER A 86 -14.34 27.96 21.54
CA SER A 86 -13.28 28.58 22.31
C SER A 86 -12.13 28.98 21.39
N TYR A 87 -11.19 29.78 21.89
CA TYR A 87 -10.00 30.13 21.12
C TYR A 87 -8.77 30.19 22.01
N ASN A 88 -7.64 29.83 21.44
CA ASN A 88 -6.33 29.89 22.09
C ASN A 88 -5.32 30.46 21.10
N GLY A 89 -4.38 31.28 21.57
CA GLY A 89 -3.36 31.84 20.69
C GLY A 89 -2.16 32.38 21.43
N SER A 90 -1.12 32.69 20.67
CA SER A 90 0.12 33.27 21.19
C SER A 90 0.84 34.10 20.13
N TRP A 91 1.67 35.02 20.60
CA TRP A 91 2.60 35.75 19.76
C TRP A 91 3.80 34.89 19.39
N ASN A 92 4.39 35.13 18.22
CA ASN A 92 5.68 34.54 17.81
C ASN A 92 6.90 35.11 18.57
N PHE A 93 6.67 35.75 19.72
CA PHE A 93 7.65 36.27 20.65
C PHE A 93 7.05 36.30 22.06
N ALA A 94 7.85 36.59 23.09
CA ALA A 94 7.39 36.72 24.48
C ALA A 94 6.62 38.04 24.72
N GLY A 95 5.54 38.26 23.98
CA GLY A 95 4.60 39.36 24.15
C GLY A 95 3.40 38.94 25.01
N ASP A 96 2.77 39.90 25.69
CA ASP A 96 1.55 39.65 26.46
C ASP A 96 0.39 39.29 25.50
N PRO A 97 -0.23 38.10 25.63
CA PRO A 97 -1.36 37.71 24.80
C PRO A 97 -2.59 38.63 24.99
N GLY A 98 -2.68 39.39 26.09
CA GLY A 98 -3.77 40.31 26.39
C GLY A 98 -3.93 41.49 25.42
N TYR A 99 -2.93 41.77 24.57
CA TYR A 99 -3.02 42.77 23.51
C TYR A 99 -3.82 42.29 22.29
N PHE A 100 -4.08 40.97 22.16
CA PHE A 100 -5.04 40.44 21.20
C PHE A 100 -6.38 40.16 21.91
N LYS A 101 -7.47 40.70 21.38
CA LYS A 101 -8.79 40.58 22.00
C LYS A 101 -9.84 40.11 21.02
N VAL A 102 -10.58 39.06 21.34
CA VAL A 102 -11.86 38.79 20.68
C VAL A 102 -12.92 39.66 21.35
N THR A 103 -13.49 40.61 20.64
CA THR A 103 -14.43 41.59 21.22
C THR A 103 -15.88 41.24 20.94
N LYS A 104 -16.14 40.46 19.89
CA LYS A 104 -17.50 40.08 19.49
C LYS A 104 -17.50 38.72 18.79
N ILE A 105 -18.51 37.90 19.07
CA ILE A 105 -18.80 36.66 18.35
C ILE A 105 -20.25 36.71 17.90
N GLU A 106 -20.50 36.40 16.62
CA GLU A 106 -21.81 36.51 16.00
C GLU A 106 -22.15 35.27 15.19
N ARG A 107 -23.45 34.93 15.14
CA ARG A 107 -24.03 33.90 14.28
C ARG A 107 -24.89 34.54 13.20
N PHE A 108 -24.78 34.06 11.98
CA PHE A 108 -25.67 34.50 10.91
C PHE A 108 -27.08 33.92 11.10
N ASN A 109 -28.09 34.76 10.99
CA ASN A 109 -29.49 34.38 11.03
C ASN A 109 -30.04 34.35 9.61
N GLU A 110 -30.22 33.14 9.08
CA GLU A 110 -30.73 32.92 7.71
C GLU A 110 -32.13 33.52 7.48
N SER A 111 -32.98 33.51 8.51
CA SER A 111 -34.39 33.94 8.38
C SER A 111 -34.57 35.41 8.03
N ASN A 112 -33.61 36.26 8.42
CA ASN A 112 -33.64 37.69 8.19
C ASN A 112 -32.33 38.25 7.61
N SER A 113 -31.39 37.37 7.24
CA SER A 113 -30.08 37.73 6.66
C SER A 113 -29.26 38.71 7.50
N THR A 114 -29.31 38.61 8.84
CA THR A 114 -28.57 39.48 9.76
C THR A 114 -27.62 38.71 10.67
N TRP A 115 -26.61 39.38 11.23
CA TRP A 115 -25.73 38.81 12.24
C TRP A 115 -26.28 39.06 13.64
N ALA A 116 -26.56 37.98 14.37
CA ALA A 116 -26.97 38.02 15.77
C ALA A 116 -25.75 37.89 16.68
N THR A 117 -25.66 38.73 17.71
CA THR A 117 -24.54 38.70 18.67
C THR A 117 -24.73 37.57 19.67
N LEU A 118 -23.77 36.64 19.72
CA LEU A 118 -23.71 35.58 20.73
C LEU A 118 -23.01 36.10 21.99
N ALA A 119 -21.86 36.77 21.82
CA ALA A 119 -21.09 37.35 22.92
C ALA A 119 -20.43 38.66 22.49
N GLN A 120 -20.30 39.61 23.43
CA GLN A 120 -19.61 40.88 23.21
C GLN A 120 -18.94 41.35 24.51
N SER A 121 -17.69 41.80 24.42
CA SER A 121 -16.92 42.34 25.54
C SER A 121 -16.02 43.47 25.08
N THR A 122 -16.07 44.61 25.77
CA THR A 122 -15.17 45.75 25.53
C THR A 122 -13.75 45.48 26.03
N ASN A 123 -13.58 44.59 27.01
CA ASN A 123 -12.28 44.25 27.57
C ASN A 123 -11.63 43.03 26.88
N GLY A 124 -12.29 42.49 25.85
CA GLY A 124 -11.98 41.20 25.27
C GLY A 124 -12.71 40.08 26.00
N ILE A 125 -13.07 39.05 25.25
CA ILE A 125 -13.36 37.72 25.76
C ILE A 125 -12.00 37.15 26.21
N GLY A 126 -11.95 36.30 27.23
CA GLY A 126 -10.68 35.71 27.68
C GLY A 126 -10.26 34.56 26.78
N THR A 127 -8.96 34.40 26.52
CA THR A 127 -8.42 33.20 25.87
C THR A 127 -8.87 31.94 26.62
N GLY A 128 -9.33 30.92 25.91
CA GLY A 128 -9.91 29.70 26.47
C GLY A 128 -11.37 29.82 26.94
N SER A 129 -11.99 31.01 26.89
CA SER A 129 -13.40 31.16 27.27
C SER A 129 -14.31 30.40 26.30
N GLN A 130 -15.29 29.68 26.87
CA GLN A 130 -16.29 28.97 26.11
C GLN A 130 -17.48 29.88 25.82
N VAL A 131 -17.77 30.09 24.54
CA VAL A 131 -18.96 30.81 24.08
C VAL A 131 -19.90 29.81 23.41
N TYR A 132 -21.10 29.68 23.95
CA TYR A 132 -22.09 28.72 23.47
C TYR A 132 -22.87 29.31 22.30
N VAL A 133 -23.22 28.48 21.32
CA VAL A 133 -24.06 28.90 20.20
C VAL A 133 -25.52 28.96 20.70
N SER A 134 -25.85 30.07 21.34
CA SER A 134 -27.16 30.37 21.94
C SER A 134 -27.48 31.87 21.84
N PRO A 135 -28.73 32.29 22.08
CA PRO A 135 -29.11 33.71 22.01
C PRO A 135 -28.31 34.64 22.94
N THR A 136 -27.70 34.10 24.00
CA THR A 136 -26.97 34.87 25.03
C THR A 136 -25.49 34.50 25.14
N GLY A 137 -25.00 33.55 24.33
CA GLY A 137 -23.64 33.04 24.44
C GLY A 137 -23.41 32.12 25.65
N ALA A 138 -24.44 31.86 26.46
CA ALA A 138 -24.42 30.99 27.63
C ALA A 138 -25.01 29.60 27.32
N GLU A 139 -24.77 28.62 28.19
CA GLU A 139 -25.25 27.24 27.98
C GLU A 139 -26.80 27.09 28.03
N ALA A 140 -27.52 28.12 28.50
CA ALA A 140 -28.98 28.11 28.47
C ALA A 140 -29.51 28.35 27.05
N SER A 141 -30.55 27.59 26.66
CA SER A 141 -31.29 27.79 25.40
C SER A 141 -30.41 27.66 24.13
N LEU A 142 -29.60 26.59 24.06
CA LEU A 142 -28.73 26.30 22.92
C LEU A 142 -29.52 26.18 21.60
N TYR A 143 -28.95 26.68 20.51
CA TYR A 143 -29.46 26.37 19.18
C TYR A 143 -29.20 24.89 18.87
N SER A 144 -30.21 24.21 18.35
CA SER A 144 -30.07 22.86 17.80
C SER A 144 -29.68 22.97 16.33
N VAL A 145 -28.60 22.31 15.94
CA VAL A 145 -28.08 22.26 14.57
C VAL A 145 -28.45 20.90 13.98
N SER A 146 -29.27 20.91 12.93
CA SER A 146 -29.75 19.67 12.30
C SER A 146 -28.68 19.03 11.41
N PRO A 147 -28.73 17.72 11.13
CA PRO A 147 -27.88 17.08 10.12
C PRO A 147 -27.90 17.84 8.78
N GLY A 148 -26.71 18.15 8.25
CA GLY A 148 -26.50 18.94 7.03
C GLY A 148 -26.71 20.46 7.18
N GLU A 149 -27.01 20.97 8.38
CA GLU A 149 -27.12 22.41 8.63
C GLU A 149 -25.74 23.04 8.78
N ILE A 150 -25.54 24.17 8.09
CA ILE A 150 -24.32 24.98 8.19
C ILE A 150 -24.60 26.17 9.11
N VAL A 151 -23.82 26.29 10.18
CA VAL A 151 -23.83 27.41 11.11
C VAL A 151 -22.70 28.38 10.76
N ARG A 152 -23.05 29.55 10.23
CA ARG A 152 -22.08 30.58 9.88
C ARG A 152 -21.76 31.47 11.08
N LEU A 153 -20.49 31.56 11.43
CA LEU A 153 -19.98 32.29 12.57
C LEU A 153 -18.96 33.34 12.13
N ARG A 154 -18.86 34.41 12.90
CA ARG A 154 -17.77 35.36 12.77
C ARG A 154 -17.33 35.92 14.11
N GLN A 155 -16.06 36.29 14.18
CA GLN A 155 -15.45 36.94 15.32
C GLN A 155 -14.91 38.31 14.91
N VAL A 156 -15.08 39.31 15.77
CA VAL A 156 -14.42 40.61 15.65
C VAL A 156 -13.25 40.62 16.61
N VAL A 157 -12.04 40.67 16.08
CA VAL A 157 -10.80 40.72 16.84
C VAL A 157 -10.28 42.16 16.86
N LEU A 158 -9.64 42.54 17.96
CA LEU A 158 -9.06 43.85 18.22
C LEU A 158 -7.60 43.67 18.60
N PHE A 159 -6.72 44.44 17.95
CA PHE A 159 -5.37 44.64 18.43
C PHE A 159 -5.39 45.86 19.36
N ASP A 160 -5.04 45.69 20.63
CA ASP A 160 -5.24 46.73 21.62
C ASP A 160 -4.36 47.96 21.35
N SER A 161 -4.97 49.14 21.41
CA SER A 161 -4.32 50.45 21.23
C SER A 161 -3.13 50.73 22.16
N GLN A 162 -3.01 50.00 23.27
CA GLN A 162 -1.90 50.10 24.22
C GLN A 162 -0.67 49.28 23.80
N ALA A 163 -0.74 48.53 22.70
CA ALA A 163 0.40 47.76 22.20
C ALA A 163 1.51 48.68 21.67
N GLY A 164 2.74 48.44 22.12
CA GLY A 164 3.90 49.24 21.74
C GLY A 164 4.62 48.74 20.47
N ASN A 165 5.71 49.41 20.12
CA ASN A 165 6.50 49.12 18.91
C ASN A 165 7.13 47.71 18.93
N GLU A 166 7.23 47.05 20.08
CA GLU A 166 7.71 45.68 20.23
C GLU A 166 6.87 44.64 19.47
N PHE A 167 5.61 44.97 19.15
CA PHE A 167 4.71 44.15 18.34
C PHE A 167 4.82 44.41 16.83
N GLN A 168 5.63 45.38 16.39
CA GLN A 168 5.78 45.70 14.97
C GLN A 168 6.40 44.51 14.19
N GLY A 169 5.71 44.07 13.13
CA GLY A 169 6.13 42.92 12.31
C GLY A 169 6.01 41.57 13.02
N ARG A 170 5.35 41.51 14.19
CA ARG A 170 5.08 40.28 14.93
C ARG A 170 3.76 39.67 14.48
N THR A 171 3.64 38.36 14.70
CA THR A 171 2.48 37.58 14.29
C THR A 171 1.84 36.96 15.52
N TYR A 172 0.52 37.14 15.68
CA TYR A 172 -0.29 36.41 16.63
C TYR A 172 -0.95 35.24 15.91
N THR A 173 -0.69 34.02 16.37
CA THR A 173 -1.31 32.81 15.82
C THR A 173 -2.37 32.34 16.80
N ALA A 174 -3.62 32.28 16.34
CA ALA A 174 -4.75 31.81 17.13
C ALA A 174 -5.47 30.65 16.45
N ASN A 175 -5.86 29.67 17.25
CA ASN A 175 -6.68 28.54 16.87
C ASN A 175 -8.08 28.71 17.45
N ILE A 176 -9.09 28.41 16.65
CA ILE A 176 -10.49 28.33 17.08
C ILE A 176 -10.81 26.85 17.25
N THR A 177 -11.35 26.49 18.39
CA THR A 177 -11.85 25.14 18.69
C THR A 177 -13.36 25.19 18.78
N VAL A 178 -14.03 24.26 18.10
CA VAL A 178 -15.49 24.09 18.21
C VAL A 178 -15.77 22.71 18.79
N ASP A 179 -16.52 22.69 19.89
CA ASP A 179 -17.00 21.45 20.49
C ASP A 179 -18.47 21.24 20.15
N ALA A 180 -18.85 19.99 19.96
CA ALA A 180 -20.22 19.55 19.74
C ALA A 180 -20.66 18.53 20.79
N LYS A 181 -21.93 18.64 21.20
CA LYS A 181 -22.62 17.59 21.98
C LYS A 181 -23.99 17.29 21.39
N GLN A 182 -24.48 16.09 21.58
CA GLN A 182 -25.85 15.73 21.18
C GLN A 182 -26.90 16.53 21.99
N VAL A 183 -28.04 16.86 21.39
CA VAL A 183 -29.10 17.69 22.01
C VAL A 183 -29.81 17.03 23.22
N ASN A 184 -29.59 15.74 23.48
CA ASN A 184 -30.30 15.00 24.53
C ASN A 184 -29.91 15.45 25.96
N GLU A 185 -30.87 15.44 26.90
CA GLU A 185 -30.74 15.94 28.30
C GLU A 185 -29.67 15.24 29.19
N GLY A 186 -28.90 14.28 28.67
CA GLY A 186 -27.80 13.62 29.37
C GLY A 186 -26.41 13.78 28.73
N ALA A 187 -26.29 14.47 27.59
CA ALA A 187 -25.02 14.66 26.90
C ALA A 187 -24.16 15.74 27.58
N THR A 188 -22.92 15.39 27.93
CA THR A 188 -21.91 16.33 28.45
C THR A 188 -21.10 16.93 27.31
N TRP A 189 -20.41 18.04 27.54
CA TRP A 189 -19.43 18.54 26.57
C TRP A 189 -18.14 17.71 26.62
N PRO A 190 -17.34 17.66 25.53
CA PRO A 190 -15.99 17.11 25.56
C PRO A 190 -15.17 17.77 26.69
N ASP A 191 -14.47 16.95 27.47
CA ASP A 191 -13.48 17.44 28.44
C ASP A 191 -12.21 17.88 27.71
N SER A 192 -11.51 18.87 28.25
CA SER A 192 -10.23 19.44 27.79
C SER A 192 -9.08 18.43 27.58
N SER A 193 -9.30 17.17 27.98
CA SER A 193 -8.44 16.01 27.74
C SER A 193 -8.68 15.31 26.38
N HIS A 194 -9.71 15.70 25.62
CA HIS A 194 -9.92 15.26 24.25
C HIS A 194 -9.02 16.06 23.31
N VAL A 195 -7.76 15.63 23.22
CA VAL A 195 -6.86 16.11 22.17
C VAL A 195 -7.30 15.48 20.86
N ALA A 196 -7.65 16.28 19.87
CA ALA A 196 -7.89 15.81 18.51
C ALA A 196 -6.63 15.08 18.00
N ILE A 197 -6.74 13.76 17.84
CA ILE A 197 -5.65 12.89 17.38
C ILE A 197 -5.74 12.78 15.86
N GLY A 198 -5.40 13.86 15.15
CA GLY A 198 -5.23 13.84 13.70
C GLY A 198 -3.75 13.65 13.32
N CYS A 199 -3.48 12.80 12.32
CA CYS A 199 -2.21 12.75 11.60
C CYS A 199 -2.44 13.30 10.19
N SER A 200 -1.70 14.34 9.80
CA SER A 200 -1.68 14.73 8.38
C SER A 200 -0.85 13.72 7.57
N ALA A 201 -1.19 13.50 6.30
CA ALA A 201 -0.48 12.55 5.43
C ALA A 201 1.03 12.86 5.26
N ASN A 202 1.44 14.08 5.62
CA ASN A 202 2.80 14.60 5.49
C ASN A 202 3.58 14.60 6.83
N GLU A 203 2.98 14.16 7.93
CA GLU A 203 3.60 14.21 9.26
C GLU A 203 4.29 12.87 9.57
N GLU A 204 5.60 12.86 9.86
CA GLU A 204 6.29 11.58 10.11
C GLU A 204 6.08 11.06 11.55
N VAL A 205 6.10 11.94 12.55
CA VAL A 205 5.85 11.66 13.98
C VAL A 205 5.36 12.93 14.68
N ARG A 206 4.32 12.82 15.49
CA ARG A 206 3.80 13.88 16.35
C ARG A 206 3.91 13.47 17.81
N ILE A 207 4.35 14.38 18.68
CA ILE A 207 4.47 14.15 20.12
C ILE A 207 3.60 15.19 20.83
N ILE A 208 2.68 14.70 21.65
CA ILE A 208 1.76 15.51 22.45
C ILE A 208 2.09 15.26 23.92
N ALA A 209 2.48 16.32 24.64
CA ALA A 209 2.71 16.27 26.07
C ALA A 209 1.52 16.89 26.81
N GLY A 210 0.96 16.16 27.77
CA GLY A 210 -0.11 16.61 28.68
C GLY A 210 0.13 16.10 30.11
N GLU A 211 -0.75 16.48 31.05
CA GLU A 211 -0.63 16.19 32.50
C GLU A 211 -0.19 14.75 32.81
N GLY A 212 1.11 14.53 32.99
CA GLY A 212 1.71 13.23 33.34
C GLY A 212 1.70 12.17 32.23
N LYS A 213 1.37 12.52 30.98
CA LYS A 213 1.36 11.58 29.84
C LYS A 213 2.05 12.15 28.60
N ILE A 214 2.68 11.26 27.85
CA ILE A 214 3.24 11.52 26.52
C ILE A 214 2.46 10.65 25.54
N ILE A 215 1.84 11.28 24.55
CA ILE A 215 1.21 10.60 23.42
C ILE A 215 2.10 10.79 22.21
N VAL A 216 2.48 9.70 21.56
CA VAL A 216 3.23 9.71 20.31
C VAL A 216 2.33 9.15 19.22
N THR A 217 2.17 9.89 18.12
CA THR A 217 1.38 9.46 16.97
C THR A 217 2.15 9.53 15.67
N TRP A 218 1.82 8.67 14.72
CA TRP A 218 2.34 8.72 13.35
C TRP A 218 1.35 8.10 12.36
N PRO A 219 1.36 8.50 11.08
CA PRO A 219 0.41 8.00 10.11
C PRO A 219 0.48 6.47 9.90
N THR A 220 -0.62 5.87 9.47
CA THR A 220 -0.65 4.50 8.96
C THR A 220 -0.16 4.41 7.51
N SER A 221 -0.06 5.55 6.81
CA SER A 221 0.54 5.67 5.48
C SER A 221 2.06 5.55 5.49
N THR A 222 2.71 5.81 6.63
CA THR A 222 4.11 5.43 6.84
C THR A 222 4.17 3.91 6.82
N ASN A 223 4.60 3.32 5.69
CA ASN A 223 4.70 1.87 5.43
C ASN A 223 4.77 1.07 6.73
N GLY A 224 3.73 0.30 7.06
CA GLY A 224 3.40 -0.29 8.39
C GLY A 224 4.44 -1.19 9.07
N ASN A 225 5.71 -1.09 8.71
CA ASN A 225 6.88 -1.73 9.29
C ASN A 225 7.73 -0.69 10.06
N ARG A 226 7.23 -0.11 11.15
CA ARG A 226 8.00 0.78 12.05
C ARG A 226 7.76 0.42 13.53
N VAL A 227 8.82 0.47 14.35
CA VAL A 227 8.80 0.33 15.83
C VAL A 227 9.08 1.69 16.45
N LEU A 228 8.28 2.07 17.45
CA LEU A 228 8.56 3.25 18.27
C LEU A 228 9.68 2.94 19.27
N GLU A 229 10.73 3.75 19.28
CA GLU A 229 11.82 3.67 20.24
C GLU A 229 11.89 4.95 21.09
N SER A 230 12.35 4.82 22.34
CA SER A 230 12.67 5.94 23.20
C SER A 230 14.13 5.93 23.68
N ALA A 231 14.64 7.11 24.01
CA ALA A 231 15.96 7.29 24.60
C ALA A 231 15.96 8.44 25.62
N SER A 232 16.92 8.41 26.54
CA SER A 232 17.17 9.50 27.50
C SER A 232 18.03 10.64 26.92
N SER A 233 18.68 10.42 25.78
CA SER A 233 19.41 11.44 25.01
C SER A 233 19.40 11.11 23.52
N ILE A 234 19.51 12.12 22.65
CA ILE A 234 19.54 11.93 21.19
C ILE A 234 20.74 11.09 20.71
N THR A 235 21.83 11.04 21.49
CA THR A 235 23.05 10.26 21.22
C THR A 235 23.16 8.98 22.04
N GLY A 236 22.15 8.65 22.86
CA GLY A 236 22.14 7.50 23.76
C GLY A 236 21.62 6.22 23.10
N PRO A 237 21.66 5.07 23.81
CA PRO A 237 21.05 3.84 23.32
C PRO A 237 19.53 4.00 23.24
N TRP A 238 18.97 3.64 22.08
CA TRP A 238 17.54 3.63 21.83
C TRP A 238 16.97 2.26 22.19
N SER A 239 15.79 2.22 22.81
CA SER A 239 15.11 0.98 23.19
C SER A 239 13.66 0.98 22.69
N PRO A 240 13.13 -0.17 22.25
CA PRO A 240 11.73 -0.27 21.86
C PRO A 240 10.80 0.13 23.02
N VAL A 241 9.82 0.96 22.70
CA VAL A 241 8.70 1.18 23.59
C VAL A 241 7.83 -0.07 23.50
N GLY A 242 7.90 -0.94 24.50
CA GLY A 242 7.23 -2.25 24.55
C GLY A 242 5.71 -2.23 24.64
N VAL A 243 5.07 -1.28 23.95
CA VAL A 243 3.61 -1.12 23.85
C VAL A 243 3.20 -1.24 22.39
N THR A 244 2.18 -2.05 22.13
CA THR A 244 1.58 -2.13 20.80
C THR A 244 0.80 -0.84 20.52
N PRO A 245 1.06 -0.13 19.42
CA PRO A 245 0.29 1.06 19.08
C PRO A 245 -1.18 0.70 18.84
N SER A 246 -2.09 1.46 19.43
CA SER A 246 -3.51 1.44 19.05
C SER A 246 -3.70 2.25 17.78
N ILE A 247 -4.61 1.85 16.91
CA ILE A 247 -4.96 2.63 15.73
C ILE A 247 -6.15 3.54 16.08
N VAL A 248 -5.97 4.84 15.90
CA VAL A 248 -7.03 5.85 15.98
C VAL A 248 -7.02 6.56 14.64
N GLU A 249 -8.11 6.42 13.87
CA GLU A 249 -8.21 6.93 12.49
C GLU A 249 -7.08 6.46 11.57
N ASN A 250 -6.26 7.39 11.05
CA ASN A 250 -5.09 7.13 10.23
C ASN A 250 -3.79 7.21 11.04
N CYS A 251 -3.84 7.23 12.38
CA CYS A 251 -2.68 7.26 13.24
C CYS A 251 -2.46 5.93 13.94
N TYR A 252 -1.21 5.49 14.01
CA TYR A 252 -0.74 4.70 15.14
C TYR A 252 -0.58 5.62 16.35
N VAL A 253 -1.05 5.19 17.52
CA VAL A 253 -1.08 5.97 18.76
C VAL A 253 -0.45 5.15 19.88
N VAL A 254 0.53 5.74 20.55
CA VAL A 254 1.15 5.20 21.76
C VAL A 254 0.99 6.20 22.89
N SER A 255 0.33 5.80 23.97
CA SER A 255 0.24 6.58 25.21
C SER A 255 1.20 6.00 26.25
N GLN A 256 2.08 6.84 26.77
CA GLN A 256 2.98 6.51 27.88
C GLN A 256 2.76 7.45 29.06
N THR A 257 2.95 6.91 30.27
CA THR A 257 3.08 7.74 31.46
C THR A 257 4.43 8.47 31.40
N ASN A 258 4.44 9.77 31.64
CA ASN A 258 5.65 10.59 31.65
C ASN A 258 6.55 10.16 32.82
N ASN A 259 7.44 9.19 32.56
CA ASN A 259 8.53 8.85 33.45
C ASN A 259 9.77 9.66 33.01
N SER A 260 10.54 10.16 33.97
CA SER A 260 11.66 11.08 33.75
C SER A 260 12.84 10.51 32.93
N ALA A 261 12.67 9.33 32.31
CA ALA A 261 13.69 8.57 31.59
C ALA A 261 13.55 8.63 30.05
N SER A 262 12.39 9.01 29.50
CA SER A 262 12.13 9.03 28.05
C SER A 262 12.01 10.47 27.53
N GLY A 263 13.14 11.07 27.13
CA GLY A 263 13.18 12.45 26.62
C GLY A 263 13.10 12.58 25.10
N PHE A 264 13.33 11.48 24.37
CA PHE A 264 13.42 11.44 22.91
C PHE A 264 12.69 10.23 22.35
N PHE A 265 12.04 10.40 21.20
CA PHE A 265 11.30 9.35 20.50
C PHE A 265 11.68 9.33 19.01
N ARG A 266 11.70 8.14 18.41
CA ARG A 266 11.87 7.97 16.96
C ARG A 266 11.12 6.74 16.47
N LEU A 267 10.82 6.74 15.17
CA LEU A 267 10.40 5.53 14.47
C LEU A 267 11.61 4.90 13.80
N SER A 268 11.90 3.65 14.17
CA SER A 268 12.85 2.81 13.46
C SER A 268 12.08 1.85 12.56
N PRO A 269 12.59 1.46 11.39
CA PRO A 269 12.07 0.31 10.65
C PRO A 269 11.83 -0.87 11.60
N ILE A 270 10.67 -1.52 11.51
CA ILE A 270 10.59 -2.93 11.94
C ILE A 270 11.66 -3.60 11.11
N ASP A 271 12.63 -4.22 11.77
CA ASP A 271 13.52 -5.18 11.12
C ASP A 271 12.62 -6.29 10.52
N SER A 272 12.13 -6.08 9.31
CA SER A 272 11.90 -7.17 8.39
C SER A 272 13.28 -7.79 8.22
N GLU A 273 13.44 -9.09 8.50
CA GLU A 273 14.73 -9.78 8.36
C GLU A 273 15.56 -9.20 7.22
N ALA A 274 16.79 -8.74 7.49
CA ALA A 274 17.63 -8.14 6.46
C ALA A 274 17.64 -9.04 5.21
N ALA A 275 17.61 -8.42 4.02
CA ALA A 275 17.69 -9.13 2.74
C ALA A 275 18.89 -10.08 2.77
N ARG A 276 18.63 -11.38 2.80
CA ARG A 276 19.67 -12.41 3.00
C ARG A 276 19.61 -13.46 1.93
N ILE A 277 20.79 -13.98 1.60
CA ILE A 277 20.99 -15.12 0.73
C ILE A 277 21.61 -16.22 1.59
N THR A 278 21.08 -17.44 1.52
CA THR A 278 21.66 -18.62 2.16
C THR A 278 21.99 -19.67 1.09
N ILE A 279 23.25 -20.10 1.02
CA ILE A 279 23.69 -21.11 0.07
C ILE A 279 23.59 -22.49 0.75
N SER A 280 22.86 -23.42 0.13
CA SER A 280 22.64 -24.78 0.65
C SER A 280 23.39 -25.86 -0.14
N SER A 281 23.89 -25.54 -1.34
CA SER A 281 24.80 -26.40 -2.10
C SER A 281 25.79 -25.53 -2.88
N PRO A 282 27.10 -25.82 -2.83
CA PRO A 282 27.71 -27.08 -2.39
C PRO A 282 27.72 -27.28 -0.87
N ALA A 283 27.64 -28.53 -0.41
CA ALA A 283 27.75 -28.87 1.00
C ALA A 283 29.21 -28.80 1.48
N ASN A 284 29.42 -28.60 2.78
CA ASN A 284 30.75 -28.52 3.35
C ASN A 284 31.52 -29.85 3.15
N GLY A 285 32.67 -29.79 2.47
CA GLY A 285 33.49 -30.95 2.15
C GLY A 285 32.99 -31.79 0.98
N GLU A 286 31.99 -31.33 0.23
CA GLU A 286 31.54 -32.01 -0.99
C GLU A 286 32.68 -32.09 -2.01
N THR A 287 32.82 -33.23 -2.68
CA THR A 287 33.87 -33.44 -3.69
C THR A 287 33.27 -33.47 -5.08
N VAL A 288 33.79 -32.67 -5.99
CA VAL A 288 33.41 -32.66 -7.40
C VAL A 288 34.62 -32.92 -8.29
N VAL A 289 34.42 -33.52 -9.45
CA VAL A 289 35.50 -33.79 -10.41
C VAL A 289 35.49 -32.77 -11.55
N GLN A 290 36.67 -32.46 -12.07
CA GLN A 290 36.82 -31.67 -13.30
C GLN A 290 35.95 -32.23 -14.45
N GLY A 291 35.22 -31.37 -15.15
CA GLY A 291 34.30 -31.77 -16.22
C GLY A 291 32.96 -32.37 -15.75
N GLY A 292 32.73 -32.49 -14.44
CA GLY A 292 31.44 -32.85 -13.87
C GLY A 292 30.46 -31.68 -13.83
N LYS A 293 29.20 -31.93 -13.46
CA LYS A 293 28.24 -30.88 -13.10
C LYS A 293 28.05 -30.79 -11.59
N LEU A 294 27.83 -29.58 -11.09
CA LEU A 294 27.54 -29.28 -9.70
C LEU A 294 26.28 -28.40 -9.63
N ASN A 295 25.26 -28.86 -8.93
CA ASN A 295 24.00 -28.15 -8.79
C ASN A 295 24.08 -27.18 -7.61
N LEU A 296 24.31 -25.90 -7.90
CA LEU A 296 24.35 -24.83 -6.92
C LEU A 296 22.92 -24.53 -6.45
N LYS A 297 22.71 -24.40 -5.13
CA LYS A 297 21.39 -24.13 -4.54
C LYS A 297 21.48 -23.03 -3.49
N TRP A 298 20.52 -22.13 -3.52
CA TRP A 298 20.41 -21.05 -2.55
C TRP A 298 18.95 -20.70 -2.26
N GLN A 299 18.72 -20.02 -1.14
CA GLN A 299 17.45 -19.42 -0.78
C GLN A 299 17.67 -17.94 -0.53
N THR A 300 16.66 -17.13 -0.84
CA THR A 300 16.68 -15.71 -0.55
C THR A 300 15.51 -15.33 0.33
N THR A 301 15.74 -14.44 1.28
CA THR A 301 14.69 -13.83 2.12
C THR A 301 14.68 -12.34 1.83
N ASN A 302 13.50 -11.76 1.60
CA ASN A 302 13.33 -10.34 1.30
C ASN A 302 14.15 -9.84 0.09
N ILE A 303 14.29 -10.68 -0.93
CA ILE A 303 14.87 -10.38 -2.26
C ILE A 303 13.83 -10.81 -3.31
N ASP A 304 13.53 -9.97 -4.29
CA ASP A 304 12.53 -10.27 -5.32
C ASP A 304 13.01 -11.45 -6.20
N SER A 305 12.09 -12.32 -6.62
CA SER A 305 12.38 -13.38 -7.59
C SER A 305 12.79 -12.87 -8.97
N ASN A 306 12.45 -11.63 -9.31
CA ASN A 306 12.82 -10.95 -10.56
C ASN A 306 14.23 -10.33 -10.51
N ASP A 307 14.82 -10.21 -9.31
CA ASP A 307 16.19 -9.72 -9.15
C ASP A 307 17.19 -10.66 -9.83
N LYS A 308 18.33 -10.09 -10.23
CA LYS A 308 19.40 -10.79 -10.90
C LYS A 308 20.53 -11.10 -9.93
N VAL A 309 21.00 -12.35 -9.95
CA VAL A 309 22.15 -12.79 -9.16
C VAL A 309 23.36 -13.06 -10.04
N THR A 310 24.54 -12.85 -9.47
CA THR A 310 25.82 -13.22 -10.07
C THR A 310 26.47 -14.29 -9.20
N LEU A 311 26.90 -15.37 -9.82
CA LEU A 311 27.58 -16.51 -9.19
C LEU A 311 29.08 -16.42 -9.48
N GLN A 312 29.90 -16.51 -8.44
CA GLN A 312 31.36 -16.50 -8.54
C GLN A 312 31.96 -17.69 -7.81
N LEU A 313 33.10 -18.16 -8.30
CA LEU A 313 33.90 -19.21 -7.71
C LEU A 313 35.15 -18.59 -7.09
N LYS A 314 35.33 -18.76 -5.79
CA LYS A 314 36.51 -18.32 -5.04
C LYS A 314 37.47 -19.50 -4.84
N ASN A 315 38.72 -19.32 -5.24
CA ASN A 315 39.79 -20.28 -4.98
C ASN A 315 40.34 -20.04 -3.55
N GLU A 316 40.26 -21.03 -2.67
CA GLU A 316 40.67 -20.85 -1.26
C GLU A 316 42.19 -20.77 -1.08
N LYS A 317 42.97 -21.26 -2.04
CA LYS A 317 44.45 -21.18 -2.03
C LYS A 317 44.95 -19.80 -2.45
N THR A 318 44.33 -19.18 -3.46
CA THR A 318 44.78 -17.90 -4.02
C THR A 318 43.90 -16.71 -3.62
N GLY A 319 42.74 -16.95 -3.02
CA GLY A 319 41.73 -15.92 -2.70
C GLY A 319 41.06 -15.29 -3.92
N SER A 320 41.35 -15.74 -5.14
CA SER A 320 40.88 -15.12 -6.38
C SER A 320 39.46 -15.56 -6.74
N TYR A 321 38.66 -14.63 -7.27
CA TYR A 321 37.30 -14.91 -7.77
C TYR A 321 37.29 -15.06 -9.29
N THR A 322 36.50 -16.01 -9.77
CA THR A 322 36.20 -16.22 -11.19
C THR A 322 34.70 -16.30 -11.39
N SER A 323 34.17 -15.75 -12.49
CA SER A 323 32.71 -15.76 -12.73
C SER A 323 32.23 -17.14 -13.16
N ILE A 324 31.20 -17.64 -12.50
CA ILE A 324 30.46 -18.85 -12.90
C ILE A 324 29.34 -18.46 -13.88
N ALA A 325 28.51 -17.49 -13.48
CA ALA A 325 27.40 -16.97 -14.27
C ALA A 325 27.07 -15.54 -13.81
N THR A 326 26.61 -14.68 -14.72
CA THR A 326 26.31 -13.26 -14.42
C THR A 326 24.88 -12.93 -14.81
N ALA A 327 24.24 -12.05 -14.03
CA ALA A 327 22.88 -11.56 -14.27
C ALA A 327 21.82 -12.65 -14.54
N ILE A 328 21.92 -13.78 -13.85
CA ILE A 328 20.92 -14.86 -13.95
C ILE A 328 19.72 -14.56 -13.06
N GLY A 329 18.54 -15.12 -13.36
CA GLY A 329 17.37 -14.94 -12.49
C GLY A 329 17.58 -15.56 -11.11
N ASN A 330 16.95 -15.00 -10.08
CA ASN A 330 16.95 -15.53 -8.73
C ASN A 330 16.03 -16.77 -8.60
N SER A 331 16.40 -17.87 -9.28
CA SER A 331 15.64 -19.13 -9.33
C SER A 331 15.92 -20.08 -8.16
N GLY A 332 16.81 -19.72 -7.23
CA GLY A 332 17.23 -20.58 -6.11
C GLY A 332 18.10 -21.79 -6.48
N SER A 333 18.41 -21.98 -7.77
CA SER A 333 19.31 -23.05 -8.22
C SER A 333 19.95 -22.76 -9.58
N TYR A 334 21.15 -23.32 -9.79
CA TYR A 334 21.90 -23.23 -11.04
C TYR A 334 22.78 -24.48 -11.26
N SER A 335 22.69 -25.11 -12.43
CA SER A 335 23.53 -26.25 -12.79
C SER A 335 24.84 -25.77 -13.41
N TRP A 336 25.93 -25.85 -12.66
CA TRP A 336 27.25 -25.41 -13.10
C TRP A 336 28.05 -26.58 -13.67
N SER A 337 28.65 -26.41 -14.86
CA SER A 337 29.61 -27.38 -15.40
C SER A 337 31.01 -27.00 -14.95
N VAL A 338 31.63 -27.85 -14.14
CA VAL A 338 32.99 -27.64 -13.61
C VAL A 338 33.97 -27.68 -14.77
N PRO A 339 34.73 -26.60 -15.05
CA PRO A 339 35.67 -26.58 -16.17
C PRO A 339 36.71 -27.70 -16.05
N SER A 340 36.99 -28.40 -17.14
CA SER A 340 37.96 -29.51 -17.16
C SER A 340 39.39 -29.05 -16.83
N GLY A 341 39.72 -27.78 -17.09
CA GLY A 341 41.00 -27.17 -16.76
C GLY A 341 41.05 -26.42 -15.43
N LEU A 342 40.00 -26.47 -14.61
CA LEU A 342 40.00 -25.83 -13.28
C LEU A 342 41.05 -26.51 -12.38
N GLU A 343 41.92 -25.75 -11.70
CA GLU A 343 42.93 -26.34 -10.80
C GLU A 343 42.27 -27.24 -9.74
N VAL A 344 42.95 -28.32 -9.34
CA VAL A 344 42.47 -29.14 -8.23
C VAL A 344 42.73 -28.42 -6.91
N GLY A 345 41.77 -28.49 -5.99
CA GLY A 345 41.86 -27.76 -4.73
C GLY A 345 40.50 -27.43 -4.13
N GLN A 346 40.52 -26.56 -3.13
CA GLN A 346 39.33 -26.17 -2.38
C GLN A 346 38.77 -24.84 -2.89
N TYR A 347 37.44 -24.78 -2.99
CA TYR A 347 36.71 -23.65 -3.53
C TYR A 347 35.48 -23.31 -2.70
N ARG A 348 35.01 -22.07 -2.82
CA ARG A 348 33.69 -21.62 -2.33
C ARG A 348 32.90 -20.98 -3.47
N VAL A 349 31.58 -21.10 -3.39
CA VAL A 349 30.67 -20.33 -4.26
C VAL A 349 30.28 -19.05 -3.54
N ALA A 350 30.40 -17.93 -4.23
CA ALA A 350 29.89 -16.64 -3.77
C ALA A 350 28.70 -16.23 -4.64
N ILE A 351 27.65 -15.71 -4.00
CA ILE A 351 26.47 -15.17 -4.69
C ILE A 351 26.34 -13.70 -4.34
N ASN A 352 26.17 -12.86 -5.37
CA ASN A 352 25.97 -11.43 -5.22
C ASN A 352 24.64 -11.01 -5.89
N ASN A 353 23.85 -10.20 -5.19
CA ASN A 353 22.59 -9.63 -5.70
C ASN A 353 22.73 -8.10 -5.81
N CYS A 354 23.18 -7.60 -6.97
CA CYS A 354 23.19 -6.17 -7.28
C CYS A 354 22.06 -5.89 -8.28
N HIS A 355 21.14 -4.97 -7.95
CA HIS A 355 19.92 -4.68 -8.70
C HIS A 355 20.15 -4.06 -10.10
N SER A 356 21.38 -3.71 -10.49
CA SER A 356 21.76 -3.36 -11.87
C SER A 356 23.28 -3.34 -12.00
N PHE A 357 23.82 -3.52 -13.21
CA PHE A 357 25.26 -3.30 -13.48
C PHE A 357 25.73 -1.86 -13.18
N ASN A 358 24.81 -0.91 -12.92
CA ASN A 358 25.08 0.50 -12.64
C ASN A 358 24.71 0.96 -11.21
N SER A 359 24.36 0.06 -10.29
CA SER A 359 24.04 0.45 -8.90
C SER A 359 25.28 0.56 -8.01
N ASN A 360 25.21 1.45 -7.02
CA ASN A 360 26.26 1.75 -6.05
C ASN A 360 26.65 0.48 -5.25
N PRO A 361 27.94 0.13 -5.06
CA PRO A 361 28.38 -1.11 -4.40
C PRO A 361 27.88 -1.31 -2.95
N SER A 362 27.38 -0.25 -2.31
CA SER A 362 26.85 -0.26 -0.95
C SER A 362 25.46 -0.91 -0.80
N GLU A 363 24.79 -1.26 -1.90
CA GLU A 363 23.45 -1.89 -1.91
C GLU A 363 23.50 -3.39 -2.27
N CYS A 364 24.71 -3.95 -2.43
CA CYS A 364 24.90 -5.34 -2.85
C CYS A 364 25.10 -6.28 -1.65
N THR A 365 24.24 -7.30 -1.52
CA THR A 365 24.46 -8.39 -0.55
C THR A 365 25.28 -9.50 -1.23
N SER A 366 26.50 -9.74 -0.72
CA SER A 366 27.33 -10.89 -1.11
C SER A 366 27.43 -11.91 0.02
N VAL A 367 27.26 -13.19 -0.31
CA VAL A 367 27.43 -14.29 0.65
C VAL A 367 28.32 -15.37 0.06
N GLU A 368 29.17 -15.97 0.90
CA GLU A 368 30.01 -17.12 0.53
C GLU A 368 29.42 -18.41 1.13
N GLY A 369 29.41 -19.46 0.33
CA GLY A 369 28.95 -20.78 0.73
C GLY A 369 30.03 -21.58 1.47
N ALA A 370 29.73 -22.86 1.69
CA ALA A 370 30.68 -23.79 2.27
C ALA A 370 31.83 -24.13 1.31
N THR A 371 32.93 -24.62 1.88
CA THR A 371 34.09 -25.08 1.11
C THR A 371 33.81 -26.46 0.52
N PHE A 372 34.13 -26.65 -0.76
CA PHE A 372 34.07 -27.94 -1.47
C PHE A 372 35.39 -28.21 -2.21
N GLU A 373 35.66 -29.46 -2.56
CA GLU A 373 36.93 -29.90 -3.16
C GLU A 373 36.75 -30.30 -4.63
N VAL A 374 37.57 -29.74 -5.51
CA VAL A 374 37.68 -30.15 -6.93
C VAL A 374 38.84 -31.13 -7.08
N LYS A 375 38.55 -32.34 -7.57
CA LYS A 375 39.51 -33.43 -7.83
C LYS A 375 39.74 -33.66 -9.31
N LYS A 376 40.86 -34.32 -9.64
CA LYS A 376 41.14 -34.76 -11.02
C LYS A 376 40.10 -35.77 -11.47
N LYS A 377 39.77 -35.71 -12.76
CA LYS A 377 38.84 -36.64 -13.44
C LYS A 377 39.22 -38.13 -13.27
N ASP A 378 40.50 -38.43 -13.07
CA ASP A 378 41.04 -39.81 -13.05
C ASP A 378 41.25 -40.40 -11.63
N ASP A 379 41.05 -39.64 -10.55
CA ASP A 379 41.33 -40.10 -9.17
C ASP A 379 40.14 -40.82 -8.49
N VAL A 380 39.10 -41.21 -9.23
CA VAL A 380 37.99 -42.04 -8.71
C VAL A 380 37.72 -43.23 -9.62
N VAL A 381 38.59 -44.24 -9.60
CA VAL A 381 38.23 -45.58 -10.09
C VAL A 381 38.77 -46.65 -9.13
N SER A 382 38.10 -46.80 -7.99
CA SER A 382 38.12 -48.06 -7.23
C SER A 382 36.76 -48.28 -6.59
N GLY A 383 35.79 -48.64 -7.43
CA GLY A 383 34.46 -49.05 -7.01
C GLY A 383 33.67 -49.53 -8.22
N THR A 384 32.75 -50.47 -8.03
CA THR A 384 31.86 -50.92 -9.10
C THR A 384 31.01 -49.73 -9.58
N PRO A 385 30.86 -49.53 -10.91
CA PRO A 385 30.03 -48.48 -11.46
C PRO A 385 28.56 -48.73 -11.06
N SER A 386 27.86 -47.68 -10.63
CA SER A 386 26.45 -47.77 -10.24
C SER A 386 25.68 -46.51 -10.65
N ILE A 387 24.39 -46.68 -10.91
CA ILE A 387 23.43 -45.60 -11.16
C ILE A 387 22.14 -45.89 -10.40
N SER A 388 21.50 -44.87 -9.82
CA SER A 388 20.24 -45.01 -9.07
C SER A 388 19.32 -43.83 -9.30
N ILE A 389 18.07 -44.10 -9.69
CA ILE A 389 17.06 -43.07 -9.88
C ILE A 389 16.50 -42.67 -8.52
N THR A 390 16.49 -41.37 -8.23
CA THR A 390 16.08 -40.79 -6.95
C THR A 390 14.80 -39.96 -7.04
N SER A 391 14.38 -39.58 -8.25
CA SER A 391 13.10 -38.89 -8.52
C SER A 391 12.47 -39.44 -9.79
N PRO A 392 11.14 -39.65 -9.83
CA PRO A 392 10.12 -39.25 -8.85
C PRO A 392 10.12 -40.10 -7.58
N ALA A 393 9.52 -39.62 -6.49
CA ALA A 393 9.42 -40.36 -5.24
C ALA A 393 8.48 -41.57 -5.36
N ALA A 394 8.72 -42.61 -4.56
CA ALA A 394 7.87 -43.80 -4.53
C ALA A 394 6.40 -43.46 -4.24
N ASN A 395 5.50 -44.06 -5.01
CA ASN A 395 4.05 -43.87 -4.97
C ASN A 395 3.56 -42.44 -5.25
N SER A 396 4.43 -41.55 -5.72
CA SER A 396 4.01 -40.23 -6.17
C SER A 396 3.06 -40.33 -7.37
N SER A 397 2.21 -39.33 -7.56
CA SER A 397 1.27 -39.26 -8.69
C SER A 397 1.59 -38.06 -9.56
N ILE A 398 1.66 -38.28 -10.87
CA ILE A 398 2.01 -37.28 -11.88
C ILE A 398 0.88 -37.23 -12.91
N THR A 399 0.36 -36.04 -13.14
CA THR A 399 -0.72 -35.82 -14.10
C THR A 399 -0.16 -35.70 -15.52
N VAL A 400 -0.82 -36.32 -16.51
CA VAL A 400 -0.47 -36.13 -17.92
C VAL A 400 -0.45 -34.65 -18.31
N GLY A 401 0.51 -34.24 -19.14
CA GLY A 401 0.75 -32.85 -19.53
C GLY A 401 1.61 -32.04 -18.55
N ASN A 402 1.86 -32.53 -17.33
CA ASN A 402 2.78 -31.89 -16.40
C ASN A 402 4.24 -32.26 -16.70
N THR A 403 5.17 -31.41 -16.25
CA THR A 403 6.60 -31.69 -16.28
C THR A 403 7.01 -32.42 -15.00
N VAL A 404 7.80 -33.49 -15.13
CA VAL A 404 8.48 -34.18 -14.02
C VAL A 404 9.98 -34.04 -14.17
N ASN A 405 10.66 -33.79 -13.07
CA ASN A 405 12.12 -33.83 -13.00
C ASN A 405 12.55 -35.25 -12.60
N ILE A 406 13.25 -35.92 -13.51
CA ILE A 406 13.85 -37.23 -13.32
C ILE A 406 15.25 -36.98 -12.77
N ASN A 407 15.55 -37.49 -11.57
CA ASN A 407 16.86 -37.31 -10.95
C ASN A 407 17.52 -38.66 -10.73
N TRP A 408 18.84 -38.72 -10.83
CA TRP A 408 19.61 -39.92 -10.55
C TRP A 408 20.97 -39.59 -9.95
N ASN A 409 21.52 -40.54 -9.19
CA ASN A 409 22.89 -40.51 -8.73
C ASN A 409 23.69 -41.54 -9.54
N SER A 410 24.93 -41.20 -9.90
CA SER A 410 25.86 -42.16 -10.49
C SER A 410 27.16 -42.16 -9.68
N ASN A 411 27.71 -43.35 -9.43
CA ASN A 411 28.98 -43.52 -8.74
C ASN A 411 29.92 -44.35 -9.61
N ASN A 412 31.20 -43.98 -9.64
CA ASN A 412 32.25 -44.68 -10.39
C ASN A 412 31.92 -44.83 -11.90
N MET A 413 31.14 -43.91 -12.46
CA MET A 413 30.78 -43.84 -13.89
C MET A 413 31.59 -42.72 -14.56
N PRO A 414 32.20 -42.94 -15.73
CA PRO A 414 33.00 -41.93 -16.42
C PRO A 414 32.23 -40.63 -16.71
N SER A 415 32.87 -39.48 -16.49
CA SER A 415 32.36 -38.17 -16.91
C SER A 415 32.34 -38.09 -18.44
N GLY A 416 31.13 -37.98 -19.01
CA GLY A 416 30.87 -38.02 -20.45
C GLY A 416 30.05 -39.23 -20.90
N ASP A 417 29.78 -40.20 -20.01
CA ASP A 417 28.87 -41.31 -20.29
C ASP A 417 27.50 -40.77 -20.71
N LEU A 418 27.00 -41.33 -21.81
CA LEU A 418 25.63 -41.09 -22.23
C LEU A 418 24.73 -42.13 -21.57
N ILE A 419 23.56 -41.70 -21.13
CA ILE A 419 22.50 -42.57 -20.60
C ILE A 419 21.24 -42.47 -21.46
N ALA A 420 20.50 -43.56 -21.51
CA ALA A 420 19.17 -43.64 -22.05
C ALA A 420 18.19 -43.81 -20.90
N ILE A 421 17.07 -43.08 -20.97
CA ILE A 421 15.98 -43.17 -20.00
C ILE A 421 14.75 -43.69 -20.73
N GLN A 422 14.15 -44.73 -20.18
CA GLN A 422 12.90 -45.31 -20.69
C GLN A 422 11.85 -45.35 -19.58
N LEU A 423 10.61 -45.14 -19.96
CA LEU A 423 9.45 -45.28 -19.12
C LEU A 423 8.89 -46.70 -19.28
N ARG A 424 8.79 -47.45 -18.19
CA ARG A 424 8.24 -48.81 -18.18
C ARG A 424 6.86 -48.78 -17.52
N ASN A 425 5.85 -49.28 -18.21
CA ASN A 425 4.53 -49.53 -17.63
C ASN A 425 4.58 -50.82 -16.79
N VAL A 426 4.29 -50.73 -15.49
CA VAL A 426 4.46 -51.87 -14.55
C VAL A 426 3.48 -53.00 -14.85
N THR A 427 2.26 -52.68 -15.26
CA THR A 427 1.20 -53.67 -15.53
C THR A 427 1.42 -54.42 -16.84
N SER A 428 1.70 -53.68 -17.92
CA SER A 428 1.88 -54.28 -19.26
C SER A 428 3.32 -54.72 -19.55
N GLY A 429 4.29 -54.22 -18.79
CA GLY A 429 5.72 -54.45 -19.02
C GLY A 429 6.30 -53.66 -20.20
N SER A 430 5.49 -52.89 -20.93
CA SER A 430 5.89 -52.13 -22.11
C SER A 430 6.88 -51.00 -21.78
N PHE A 431 7.85 -50.79 -22.68
CA PHE A 431 8.84 -49.71 -22.58
C PHE A 431 8.56 -48.61 -23.62
N THR A 432 8.68 -47.36 -23.19
CA THR A 432 8.66 -46.17 -24.04
C THR A 432 9.99 -45.44 -23.87
N SER A 433 10.73 -45.24 -24.95
CA SER A 433 11.97 -44.46 -24.92
C SER A 433 11.64 -42.98 -24.69
N ILE A 434 12.23 -42.40 -23.64
CA ILE A 434 12.06 -40.97 -23.31
C ILE A 434 13.26 -40.19 -23.82
N PHE A 435 14.47 -40.69 -23.51
CA PHE A 435 15.74 -40.13 -23.95
C PHE A 435 16.63 -41.27 -24.44
N THR A 436 17.29 -41.08 -25.59
CA THR A 436 18.08 -42.12 -26.25
C THR A 436 19.58 -41.97 -26.05
N ALA A 437 20.06 -40.74 -25.82
CA ALA A 437 21.47 -40.42 -25.63
C ALA A 437 21.62 -39.03 -24.99
N ILE A 438 21.51 -38.95 -23.66
CA ILE A 438 21.70 -37.71 -22.91
C ILE A 438 22.91 -37.83 -21.98
N SER A 439 23.50 -36.70 -21.60
CA SER A 439 24.62 -36.70 -20.66
C SER A 439 24.20 -37.30 -19.31
N ASN A 440 25.06 -38.13 -18.71
CA ASN A 440 24.89 -38.60 -17.34
C ASN A 440 25.22 -37.47 -16.34
N ASP A 441 24.32 -36.50 -16.20
CA ASP A 441 24.53 -35.26 -15.44
C ASP A 441 23.65 -35.13 -14.18
N GLY A 442 22.86 -36.16 -13.87
CA GLY A 442 22.13 -36.32 -12.62
C GLY A 442 20.67 -35.85 -12.64
N SER A 443 20.21 -35.16 -13.68
CA SER A 443 18.80 -34.76 -13.78
C SER A 443 18.36 -34.40 -15.19
N GLU A 444 17.12 -34.73 -15.54
CA GLU A 444 16.49 -34.33 -16.80
C GLU A 444 14.99 -34.01 -16.59
N SER A 445 14.47 -33.02 -17.32
CA SER A 445 13.05 -32.65 -17.26
C SER A 445 12.26 -33.30 -18.39
N TRP A 446 11.19 -33.99 -18.06
CA TRP A 446 10.32 -34.64 -19.04
C TRP A 446 8.87 -34.18 -18.89
N VAL A 447 8.26 -33.75 -20.00
CA VAL A 447 6.83 -33.47 -20.06
C VAL A 447 6.09 -34.78 -20.34
N VAL A 448 5.20 -35.18 -19.44
CA VAL A 448 4.38 -36.38 -19.63
C VAL A 448 3.44 -36.17 -20.83
N PRO A 449 3.56 -36.94 -21.93
CA PRO A 449 2.67 -36.79 -23.08
C PRO A 449 1.21 -36.96 -22.69
N THR A 450 0.33 -36.12 -23.23
CA THR A 450 -1.10 -36.10 -22.91
C THR A 450 -1.84 -37.38 -23.31
N ASN A 451 -1.27 -38.17 -24.21
CA ASN A 451 -1.78 -39.47 -24.65
C ASN A 451 -1.22 -40.65 -23.84
N THR A 452 -0.44 -40.41 -22.79
CA THR A 452 0.05 -41.49 -21.90
C THR A 452 -1.12 -42.08 -21.13
N THR A 453 -1.30 -43.41 -21.19
CA THR A 453 -2.38 -44.08 -20.47
C THR A 453 -2.14 -44.04 -18.96
N PRO A 454 -3.17 -43.75 -18.13
CA PRO A 454 -3.02 -43.81 -16.67
C PRO A 454 -2.62 -45.21 -16.19
N GLY A 455 -1.78 -45.26 -15.18
CA GLY A 455 -1.26 -46.52 -14.64
C GLY A 455 -0.04 -46.34 -13.75
N THR A 456 0.53 -47.45 -13.30
CA THR A 456 1.78 -47.45 -12.52
C THR A 456 2.97 -47.60 -13.45
N TYR A 457 3.98 -46.77 -13.26
CA TYR A 457 5.18 -46.69 -14.09
C TYR A 457 6.46 -46.66 -13.24
N LYS A 458 7.58 -47.02 -13.87
CA LYS A 458 8.95 -46.80 -13.37
C LYS A 458 9.78 -46.17 -14.48
N PHE A 459 10.74 -45.33 -14.10
CA PHE A 459 11.83 -45.01 -15.02
C PHE A 459 12.89 -46.09 -14.95
N THR A 460 13.52 -46.34 -16.09
CA THR A 460 14.71 -47.17 -16.19
C THR A 460 15.80 -46.33 -16.83
N VAL A 461 17.02 -46.43 -16.30
CA VAL A 461 18.19 -45.73 -16.83
C VAL A 461 19.26 -46.75 -17.14
N ASN A 462 19.94 -46.60 -18.28
CA ASN A 462 21.06 -47.44 -18.67
C ASN A 462 22.09 -46.63 -19.46
N ASN A 463 23.37 -47.00 -19.39
CA ASN A 463 24.44 -46.36 -20.16
C ASN A 463 24.90 -47.17 -21.39
N CYS A 464 24.07 -48.12 -21.86
CA CYS A 464 24.44 -49.06 -22.92
C CYS A 464 24.11 -48.54 -24.33
N ILE A 465 24.56 -47.33 -24.65
CA ILE A 465 24.14 -46.62 -25.89
C ILE A 465 25.07 -46.88 -27.07
N SER A 466 26.32 -47.27 -26.80
CA SER A 466 27.31 -47.65 -27.83
C SER A 466 27.90 -49.03 -27.52
N SER A 467 27.35 -50.05 -28.18
CA SER A 467 27.87 -51.42 -28.37
C SER A 467 28.43 -52.16 -27.14
N ASN A 468 27.64 -53.11 -26.62
CA ASN A 468 28.04 -54.37 -25.96
C ASN A 468 29.25 -54.35 -25.00
N SER A 469 29.38 -53.33 -24.16
CA SER A 469 30.36 -53.35 -23.06
C SER A 469 29.85 -54.21 -21.90
N SER A 470 30.70 -55.10 -21.37
CA SER A 470 30.43 -55.91 -20.17
C SER A 470 30.39 -55.10 -18.86
N THR A 471 30.53 -53.77 -18.92
CA THR A 471 30.51 -52.83 -17.78
C THR A 471 29.22 -51.99 -17.72
N CYS A 472 28.21 -52.39 -18.49
CA CYS A 472 26.89 -51.75 -18.53
C CYS A 472 26.22 -51.72 -17.15
N VAL A 473 25.72 -50.55 -16.77
CA VAL A 473 24.94 -50.38 -15.53
C VAL A 473 23.54 -49.94 -15.91
N SER A 474 22.56 -50.70 -15.41
CA SER A 474 21.14 -50.35 -15.50
C SER A 474 20.54 -50.23 -14.11
N SER A 475 19.56 -49.35 -13.97
CA SER A 475 18.82 -49.18 -12.72
C SER A 475 17.34 -48.93 -13.00
N GLU A 476 16.49 -49.46 -12.13
CA GLU A 476 15.06 -49.14 -12.11
C GLU A 476 14.78 -48.18 -10.95
N GLY A 477 14.02 -47.13 -11.22
CA GLY A 477 13.54 -46.21 -10.21
C GLY A 477 12.33 -46.75 -9.44
N PRO A 478 11.89 -46.00 -8.41
CA PRO A 478 10.69 -46.35 -7.67
C PRO A 478 9.43 -46.25 -8.54
N GLU A 479 8.37 -46.95 -8.12
CA GLU A 479 7.06 -46.88 -8.76
C GLU A 479 6.40 -45.53 -8.53
N PHE A 480 5.78 -44.97 -9.57
CA PHE A 480 4.92 -43.80 -9.49
C PHE A 480 3.69 -44.01 -10.35
N LYS A 481 2.64 -43.22 -10.11
CA LYS A 481 1.39 -43.29 -10.87
C LYS A 481 1.34 -42.15 -11.88
N ILE A 482 1.12 -42.48 -13.14
CA ILE A 482 0.63 -41.49 -14.10
C ILE A 482 -0.88 -41.51 -14.01
N ILE A 483 -1.47 -40.36 -13.69
CA ILE A 483 -2.92 -40.19 -13.62
C ILE A 483 -3.37 -39.33 -14.78
N SER A 484 -4.59 -39.57 -15.25
CA SER A 484 -5.25 -38.63 -16.15
C SER A 484 -5.26 -37.25 -15.51
N LYS A 485 -5.26 -36.22 -16.34
CA LYS A 485 -5.75 -34.91 -15.94
C LYS A 485 -7.18 -35.13 -15.45
N THR A 486 -7.39 -35.06 -14.14
CA THR A 486 -8.69 -35.33 -13.53
C THR A 486 -9.64 -34.22 -13.99
N THR A 487 -10.43 -34.51 -15.02
CA THR A 487 -11.76 -33.94 -15.14
C THR A 487 -12.62 -34.67 -14.11
N ASP A 488 -13.05 -33.91 -13.11
CA ASP A 488 -13.90 -34.26 -11.96
C ASP A 488 -13.21 -34.90 -10.73
N PRO A 489 -13.13 -34.16 -9.62
CA PRO A 489 -12.93 -34.71 -8.28
C PRO A 489 -14.25 -35.28 -7.71
N VAL A 490 -14.13 -36.34 -6.92
CA VAL A 490 -15.27 -37.04 -6.30
C VAL A 490 -15.72 -36.31 -5.04
N GLY A 491 -16.90 -35.68 -5.13
CA GLY A 491 -17.56 -34.92 -4.06
C GLY A 491 -18.37 -33.77 -4.65
N ASP A 492 -19.33 -33.21 -3.91
CA ASP A 492 -20.06 -32.03 -4.37
C ASP A 492 -19.07 -30.87 -4.54
N LYS A 493 -19.15 -30.19 -5.68
CA LYS A 493 -18.41 -28.96 -5.96
C LYS A 493 -18.82 -27.89 -4.94
N THR A 494 -17.87 -27.16 -4.38
CA THR A 494 -18.16 -26.02 -3.50
C THR A 494 -17.34 -24.81 -3.89
N LEU A 495 -17.92 -23.62 -3.73
CA LEU A 495 -17.26 -22.32 -3.81
C LEU A 495 -17.62 -21.54 -2.56
N SER A 496 -16.69 -20.78 -1.99
CA SER A 496 -17.04 -19.83 -0.94
C SER A 496 -16.16 -18.58 -1.00
N PHE A 497 -16.74 -17.44 -0.64
CA PHE A 497 -15.99 -16.18 -0.56
C PHE A 497 -15.22 -16.14 0.76
N LEU A 498 -13.92 -15.83 0.66
CA LEU A 498 -13.08 -15.49 1.81
C LEU A 498 -12.99 -13.97 2.01
N PHE A 499 -12.99 -13.22 0.90
CA PHE A 499 -12.97 -11.77 0.93
C PHE A 499 -13.59 -11.18 -0.35
N PRO A 500 -14.46 -10.16 -0.25
CA PRO A 500 -15.05 -9.65 0.98
C PRO A 500 -15.91 -10.71 1.69
N SER A 501 -15.89 -10.74 3.03
CA SER A 501 -16.67 -11.69 3.85
C SER A 501 -18.04 -11.15 4.29
N SER A 502 -18.26 -9.84 4.12
CA SER A 502 -19.51 -9.11 4.38
C SER A 502 -19.71 -8.04 3.31
N ASP A 503 -20.85 -7.34 3.35
CA ASP A 503 -21.12 -6.23 2.44
C ASP A 503 -20.02 -5.17 2.53
N VAL A 504 -19.60 -4.67 1.37
CA VAL A 504 -18.49 -3.72 1.21
C VAL A 504 -18.87 -2.56 0.30
N SER A 505 -18.15 -1.45 0.43
CA SER A 505 -18.26 -0.32 -0.49
C SER A 505 -16.89 0.04 -1.03
N TYR A 506 -16.81 0.27 -2.34
CA TYR A 506 -15.61 0.70 -3.05
C TYR A 506 -15.90 1.95 -3.85
N THR A 507 -14.87 2.74 -4.11
CA THR A 507 -14.94 3.89 -5.02
C THR A 507 -14.49 3.44 -6.42
N GLN A 508 -15.07 3.99 -7.48
CA GLN A 508 -14.52 3.82 -8.83
C GLN A 508 -13.02 4.17 -8.86
N GLY A 509 -12.21 3.34 -9.51
CA GLY A 509 -10.74 3.45 -9.54
C GLY A 509 -10.02 2.81 -8.35
N GLU A 510 -10.73 2.39 -7.29
CA GLU A 510 -10.12 1.74 -6.12
C GLU A 510 -9.61 0.34 -6.46
N TYR A 511 -8.40 0.00 -5.98
CA TYR A 511 -7.87 -1.36 -6.08
C TYR A 511 -8.24 -2.18 -4.84
N THR A 512 -8.77 -3.37 -5.07
CA THR A 512 -9.08 -4.35 -4.04
C THR A 512 -8.70 -5.76 -4.50
N VAL A 513 -8.90 -6.75 -3.65
CA VAL A 513 -8.66 -8.15 -3.97
C VAL A 513 -9.93 -8.93 -3.68
N ILE A 514 -10.31 -9.86 -4.55
CA ILE A 514 -11.39 -10.82 -4.29
C ILE A 514 -10.74 -12.16 -3.99
N ARG A 515 -11.16 -12.85 -2.92
CA ARG A 515 -10.62 -14.16 -2.50
C ARG A 515 -11.73 -15.18 -2.32
N TRP A 516 -11.45 -16.43 -2.68
CA TRP A 516 -12.39 -17.52 -2.57
C TRP A 516 -11.67 -18.85 -2.27
N THR A 517 -12.41 -19.82 -1.76
CA THR A 517 -12.01 -21.23 -1.80
C THR A 517 -12.89 -22.00 -2.77
N SER A 518 -12.32 -23.05 -3.34
CA SER A 518 -13.03 -24.03 -4.15
C SER A 518 -12.68 -25.42 -3.66
N GLU A 519 -13.68 -26.27 -3.45
CA GLU A 519 -13.48 -27.69 -3.21
C GLU A 519 -14.14 -28.48 -4.32
N ASN A 520 -13.53 -29.61 -4.69
CA ASN A 520 -14.01 -30.48 -5.73
C ASN A 520 -14.27 -29.80 -7.10
N ILE A 521 -13.59 -28.70 -7.41
CA ILE A 521 -13.58 -28.09 -8.76
C ILE A 521 -12.24 -28.43 -9.42
N GLY A 522 -12.26 -29.03 -10.60
CA GLY A 522 -11.05 -29.43 -11.33
C GLY A 522 -10.17 -28.23 -11.70
N LEU A 523 -8.84 -28.43 -11.78
CA LEU A 523 -7.89 -27.35 -12.15
C LEU A 523 -8.11 -26.79 -13.58
N ASP A 524 -8.77 -27.58 -14.43
CA ASP A 524 -9.16 -27.20 -15.80
C ASP A 524 -10.51 -26.49 -15.87
N GLU A 525 -11.29 -26.56 -14.80
CA GLU A 525 -12.53 -25.80 -14.70
C GLU A 525 -12.19 -24.33 -14.44
N LYS A 526 -12.87 -23.45 -15.16
CA LYS A 526 -12.57 -22.03 -15.18
C LYS A 526 -13.48 -21.29 -14.20
N ILE A 527 -12.89 -20.50 -13.33
CA ILE A 527 -13.62 -19.59 -12.44
C ILE A 527 -13.95 -18.29 -13.17
N SER A 528 -15.19 -17.86 -13.04
CA SER A 528 -15.70 -16.56 -13.47
C SER A 528 -16.25 -15.80 -12.26
N ILE A 529 -15.98 -14.50 -12.22
CA ILE A 529 -16.47 -13.59 -11.18
C ILE A 529 -17.26 -12.48 -11.87
N ASN A 530 -18.48 -12.24 -11.40
CA ASN A 530 -19.41 -11.28 -11.98
C ASN A 530 -20.02 -10.40 -10.88
N LEU A 531 -20.43 -9.20 -11.26
CA LEU A 531 -21.31 -8.34 -10.46
C LEU A 531 -22.71 -8.42 -11.06
N LYS A 532 -23.69 -8.84 -10.25
CA LYS A 532 -25.10 -8.83 -10.62
C LYS A 532 -25.74 -7.51 -10.20
N LYS A 533 -26.41 -6.84 -11.14
CA LYS A 533 -27.19 -5.62 -10.90
C LYS A 533 -28.56 -5.93 -10.31
N SER A 534 -29.22 -4.91 -9.75
CA SER A 534 -30.58 -5.01 -9.23
C SER A 534 -31.63 -5.40 -10.28
N ASP A 535 -31.40 -5.06 -11.55
CA ASP A 535 -32.23 -5.44 -12.70
C ASP A 535 -32.02 -6.91 -13.14
N GLY A 536 -31.08 -7.63 -12.51
CA GLY A 536 -30.75 -9.01 -12.82
C GLY A 536 -29.69 -9.21 -13.91
N SER A 537 -29.22 -8.14 -14.57
CA SER A 537 -28.12 -8.19 -15.52
C SER A 537 -26.76 -8.37 -14.84
N TYR A 538 -25.75 -8.82 -15.59
CA TYR A 538 -24.41 -9.10 -15.07
C TYR A 538 -23.36 -8.21 -15.72
N VAL A 539 -22.36 -7.84 -14.93
CA VAL A 539 -21.10 -7.24 -15.38
C VAL A 539 -19.99 -8.23 -15.10
N ASN A 540 -19.26 -8.65 -16.12
CA ASN A 540 -18.20 -9.63 -15.97
C ASN A 540 -16.94 -8.92 -15.45
N LEU A 541 -16.50 -9.30 -14.24
CA LEU A 541 -15.21 -8.83 -13.69
C LEU A 541 -14.06 -9.66 -14.24
N LEU A 542 -14.32 -10.97 -14.35
CA LEU A 542 -13.33 -11.96 -14.72
C LEU A 542 -14.01 -13.15 -15.35
N THR A 543 -13.49 -13.61 -16.49
CA THR A 543 -13.94 -14.86 -17.09
C THR A 543 -12.73 -15.75 -17.35
N GLY A 544 -12.88 -17.03 -17.05
CA GLY A 544 -11.97 -18.02 -17.60
C GLY A 544 -10.69 -18.33 -16.82
N VAL A 545 -10.61 -18.00 -15.53
CA VAL A 545 -9.37 -18.17 -14.74
C VAL A 545 -9.21 -19.60 -14.23
N ARG A 546 -8.00 -20.15 -14.33
CA ARG A 546 -7.66 -21.49 -13.81
C ARG A 546 -7.93 -21.56 -12.31
N ASN A 547 -8.54 -22.66 -11.86
CA ASN A 547 -8.95 -22.91 -10.47
C ASN A 547 -7.78 -23.14 -9.47
N GLY A 548 -6.64 -22.45 -9.61
CA GLY A 548 -5.48 -22.55 -8.72
C GLY A 548 -5.06 -21.24 -8.05
N VAL A 549 -5.70 -20.12 -8.38
CA VAL A 549 -5.23 -18.79 -7.94
C VAL A 549 -5.81 -18.40 -6.57
N GLY A 550 -7.05 -18.76 -6.25
CA GLY A 550 -7.72 -18.50 -4.94
C GLY A 550 -7.88 -17.01 -4.57
N LYS A 551 -7.42 -16.09 -5.42
CA LYS A 551 -7.50 -14.65 -5.28
C LYS A 551 -7.37 -13.95 -6.62
N ILE A 552 -7.87 -12.73 -6.75
CA ILE A 552 -7.58 -11.84 -7.87
C ILE A 552 -7.54 -10.39 -7.41
N GLY A 553 -6.59 -9.61 -7.93
CA GLY A 553 -6.60 -8.14 -7.80
C GLY A 553 -7.63 -7.54 -8.76
N TRP A 554 -8.48 -6.66 -8.25
CA TRP A 554 -9.53 -6.00 -9.00
C TRP A 554 -9.43 -4.49 -8.78
N THR A 555 -9.29 -3.72 -9.87
CA THR A 555 -9.48 -2.26 -9.83
C THR A 555 -10.90 -1.97 -10.28
N VAL A 556 -11.70 -1.26 -9.47
CA VAL A 556 -13.05 -0.87 -9.84
C VAL A 556 -12.99 -0.01 -11.10
N PRO A 557 -13.53 -0.42 -12.26
CA PRO A 557 -13.47 0.38 -13.47
C PRO A 557 -14.16 1.73 -13.28
N SER A 558 -13.56 2.79 -13.83
CA SER A 558 -14.07 4.16 -13.70
C SER A 558 -15.37 4.40 -14.48
N ASP A 559 -15.71 3.51 -15.40
CA ASP A 559 -16.92 3.54 -16.24
C ASP A 559 -18.09 2.73 -15.65
N PHE A 560 -17.93 2.07 -14.50
CA PHE A 560 -19.01 1.38 -13.81
C PHE A 560 -20.00 2.36 -13.21
N GLY A 561 -21.29 2.29 -13.57
CA GLY A 561 -22.32 3.13 -12.93
C GLY A 561 -22.32 2.94 -11.41
N ALA A 562 -22.42 4.02 -10.63
CA ALA A 562 -22.56 3.89 -9.18
C ALA A 562 -23.85 3.14 -8.82
N GLY A 563 -23.78 2.35 -7.76
CA GLY A 563 -24.92 1.53 -7.36
C GLY A 563 -24.55 0.31 -6.52
N LYS A 564 -25.58 -0.46 -6.19
CA LYS A 564 -25.46 -1.71 -5.44
C LYS A 564 -25.42 -2.89 -6.40
N TYR A 565 -24.43 -3.75 -6.20
CA TYR A 565 -24.19 -4.95 -6.98
C TYR A 565 -24.08 -6.15 -6.03
N GLN A 566 -24.39 -7.35 -6.50
CA GLN A 566 -24.13 -8.58 -5.77
C GLN A 566 -22.95 -9.32 -6.41
N LEU A 567 -21.96 -9.72 -5.63
CA LEU A 567 -20.82 -10.48 -6.14
C LEU A 567 -21.24 -11.92 -6.40
N ILE A 568 -20.93 -12.45 -7.59
CA ILE A 568 -21.25 -13.81 -8.00
C ILE A 568 -19.98 -14.50 -8.45
N ILE A 569 -19.69 -15.67 -7.89
CA ILE A 569 -18.61 -16.54 -8.35
C ILE A 569 -19.18 -17.86 -8.85
N ASN A 570 -18.66 -18.35 -9.97
CA ASN A 570 -19.08 -19.61 -10.56
C ASN A 570 -17.94 -20.28 -11.35
N ASN A 571 -18.04 -21.59 -11.56
CA ASN A 571 -17.06 -22.38 -12.32
C ASN A 571 -17.46 -22.61 -13.79
N CYS A 572 -18.39 -21.81 -14.34
CA CYS A 572 -18.93 -22.03 -15.68
C CYS A 572 -18.65 -20.85 -16.61
N SER A 573 -18.37 -21.16 -17.87
CA SER A 573 -18.17 -20.16 -18.91
C SER A 573 -19.52 -19.60 -19.33
N SER A 574 -19.84 -18.40 -18.84
CA SER A 574 -21.10 -17.66 -19.03
C SER A 574 -22.31 -18.25 -18.29
N ALA A 575 -23.24 -17.37 -17.90
CA ALA A 575 -24.27 -17.52 -16.87
C ALA A 575 -25.39 -18.58 -17.11
N ASN A 576 -25.09 -19.72 -17.75
CA ASN A 576 -26.04 -20.82 -17.94
C ASN A 576 -25.71 -22.02 -17.05
N THR A 577 -26.72 -22.44 -16.30
CA THR A 577 -26.71 -23.59 -15.39
C THR A 577 -26.74 -24.90 -16.18
N GLY A 578 -25.57 -25.37 -16.62
CA GLY A 578 -25.36 -26.76 -17.01
C GLY A 578 -25.27 -27.67 -15.77
N SER A 579 -25.69 -28.92 -15.91
CA SER A 579 -25.47 -29.98 -14.93
C SER A 579 -23.98 -30.07 -14.57
N GLY A 580 -23.63 -29.87 -13.30
CA GLY A 580 -22.24 -29.91 -12.79
C GLY A 580 -21.61 -28.53 -12.47
N CYS A 581 -22.33 -27.43 -12.64
CA CYS A 581 -21.89 -26.08 -12.26
C CYS A 581 -22.27 -25.73 -10.80
N VAL A 582 -21.41 -24.97 -10.12
CA VAL A 582 -21.69 -24.34 -8.83
C VAL A 582 -21.55 -22.83 -8.96
N SER A 583 -22.58 -22.13 -8.50
CA SER A 583 -22.64 -20.67 -8.47
C SER A 583 -22.99 -20.23 -7.06
N VAL A 584 -22.22 -19.30 -6.52
CA VAL A 584 -22.41 -18.78 -5.17
C VAL A 584 -22.58 -17.28 -5.23
N SER A 585 -23.67 -16.82 -4.61
CA SER A 585 -23.91 -15.41 -4.35
C SER A 585 -23.17 -14.99 -3.08
N GLY A 586 -22.31 -13.99 -3.23
CA GLY A 586 -21.52 -13.40 -2.17
C GLY A 586 -22.17 -12.14 -1.60
N PRO A 587 -21.38 -11.35 -0.85
CA PRO A 587 -21.85 -10.10 -0.27
C PRO A 587 -22.20 -9.05 -1.34
N ASN A 588 -22.95 -8.03 -0.92
CA ASN A 588 -23.24 -6.88 -1.73
C ASN A 588 -22.03 -5.94 -1.80
N VAL A 589 -21.78 -5.42 -2.99
CA VAL A 589 -20.75 -4.43 -3.29
C VAL A 589 -21.43 -3.12 -3.67
N THR A 590 -21.22 -2.07 -2.89
CA THR A 590 -21.71 -0.72 -3.21
C THR A 590 -20.59 0.08 -3.86
N ILE A 591 -20.71 0.33 -5.17
CA ILE A 591 -19.77 1.19 -5.90
C ILE A 591 -20.23 2.64 -5.79
N LYS A 592 -19.34 3.49 -5.28
CA LYS A 592 -19.49 4.94 -5.21
C LYS A 592 -18.80 5.58 -6.41
N GLU A 593 -19.35 6.69 -6.91
CA GLU A 593 -18.69 7.47 -7.96
C GLU A 593 -17.34 7.99 -7.45
N SER A 594 -16.33 7.96 -8.32
CA SER A 594 -15.09 8.67 -8.06
C SER A 594 -15.37 10.17 -8.21
N LYS A 595 -14.94 10.99 -7.26
CA LYS A 595 -14.95 12.45 -7.46
C LYS A 595 -14.05 12.73 -8.68
N SER A 596 -14.61 13.35 -9.71
CA SER A 596 -13.89 13.71 -10.94
C SER A 596 -12.58 14.42 -10.61
N SER A 597 -11.46 13.94 -11.15
CA SER A 597 -10.18 14.61 -10.98
C SER A 597 -10.20 15.95 -11.72
N THR A 598 -10.05 17.05 -11.00
CA THR A 598 -10.11 18.40 -11.59
C THR A 598 -8.70 18.92 -11.81
N LEU A 599 -8.53 19.66 -12.91
CA LEU A 599 -7.37 20.50 -13.19
C LEU A 599 -7.94 21.85 -13.58
N SER A 600 -7.54 22.92 -12.89
CA SER A 600 -8.01 24.28 -13.15
C SER A 600 -6.83 25.24 -13.18
N LEU A 601 -6.86 26.20 -14.11
CA LEU A 601 -5.87 27.27 -14.16
C LEU A 601 -6.28 28.38 -13.20
N THR A 602 -5.36 28.78 -12.32
CA THR A 602 -5.52 29.90 -11.40
C THR A 602 -4.75 31.13 -11.85
N ASN A 603 -3.89 31.04 -12.87
CA ASN A 603 -3.28 32.20 -13.53
C ASN A 603 -2.75 31.77 -14.90
N PRO A 604 -2.82 32.58 -15.97
CA PRO A 604 -3.38 33.94 -16.06
C PRO A 604 -4.92 33.98 -16.07
N PHE A 605 -5.50 35.13 -15.71
CA PHE A 605 -6.95 35.38 -15.79
C PHE A 605 -7.32 36.22 -17.01
N GLN A 606 -8.62 36.22 -17.33
CA GLN A 606 -9.16 37.04 -18.42
C GLN A 606 -8.79 38.52 -18.22
N GLY A 607 -8.25 39.14 -19.27
CA GLY A 607 -7.88 40.56 -19.28
C GLY A 607 -6.51 40.89 -18.65
N ASN A 608 -5.79 39.92 -18.08
CA ASN A 608 -4.41 40.15 -17.65
C ASN A 608 -3.55 40.66 -18.81
N THR A 609 -2.55 41.48 -18.51
CA THR A 609 -1.62 42.03 -19.50
C THR A 609 -0.19 41.81 -19.05
N PHE A 610 0.61 41.19 -19.91
CA PHE A 610 2.02 40.91 -19.66
C PHE A 610 2.89 41.59 -20.73
N GLN A 611 4.04 42.09 -20.32
CA GLN A 611 4.98 42.77 -21.23
C GLN A 611 6.08 41.82 -21.66
N LYS A 612 6.54 41.98 -22.90
CA LYS A 612 7.73 41.30 -23.40
C LYS A 612 8.95 41.65 -22.57
N GLY A 613 9.86 40.69 -22.40
CA GLY A 613 11.04 40.82 -21.54
C GLY A 613 10.75 40.75 -20.04
N LYS A 614 9.50 40.52 -19.62
CA LYS A 614 9.11 40.26 -18.22
C LYS A 614 8.68 38.80 -18.05
N SER A 615 8.51 38.39 -16.79
CA SER A 615 8.09 37.03 -16.46
C SER A 615 6.57 36.87 -16.53
N LEU A 616 6.13 35.70 -16.98
CA LEU A 616 4.76 35.19 -16.91
C LEU A 616 4.77 33.95 -16.04
N THR A 617 3.85 33.91 -15.08
CA THR A 617 3.57 32.73 -14.26
C THR A 617 2.28 32.08 -14.71
N ILE A 618 2.30 30.79 -14.99
CA ILE A 618 1.10 29.98 -15.22
C ILE A 618 0.91 29.13 -13.96
N SER A 619 -0.23 29.24 -13.28
CA SER A 619 -0.51 28.54 -12.02
C SER A 619 -1.78 27.70 -12.15
N TRP A 620 -1.83 26.57 -11.44
CA TRP A 620 -2.98 25.66 -11.49
C TRP A 620 -3.27 25.02 -10.13
N GLN A 621 -4.50 24.54 -10.00
CA GLN A 621 -4.95 23.70 -8.91
C GLN A 621 -5.42 22.34 -9.44
N THR A 622 -5.26 21.33 -8.61
CA THR A 622 -5.58 19.94 -8.92
C THR A 622 -6.30 19.30 -7.75
N GLU A 623 -7.36 18.55 -8.04
CA GLU A 623 -8.07 17.74 -7.05
C GLU A 623 -8.08 16.30 -7.53
N ASN A 624 -7.82 15.34 -6.63
CA ASN A 624 -7.84 13.90 -6.92
C ASN A 624 -6.89 13.49 -8.09
N GLN A 625 -5.70 14.12 -8.16
CA GLN A 625 -4.63 13.83 -9.14
C GLN A 625 -3.41 13.19 -8.46
N PRO A 626 -2.67 12.28 -9.14
CA PRO A 626 -1.45 11.69 -8.58
C PRO A 626 -0.31 12.72 -8.46
N ALA A 627 0.38 12.74 -7.32
CA ALA A 627 1.41 13.74 -6.99
C ALA A 627 2.65 13.71 -7.90
N ASP A 628 2.88 12.59 -8.60
CA ASP A 628 3.95 12.41 -9.59
C ASP A 628 3.51 12.66 -11.03
N GLY A 629 2.25 13.07 -11.24
CA GLY A 629 1.69 13.41 -12.55
C GLY A 629 2.50 14.50 -13.27
N LYS A 630 2.51 14.44 -14.59
CA LYS A 630 3.21 15.41 -15.45
C LYS A 630 2.24 16.19 -16.34
N VAL A 631 2.41 17.50 -16.41
CA VAL A 631 1.59 18.40 -17.22
C VAL A 631 2.37 18.97 -18.40
N ASN A 632 1.64 19.21 -19.49
CA ASN A 632 2.12 19.95 -20.66
C ASN A 632 1.43 21.32 -20.68
N ILE A 633 2.19 22.37 -20.95
CA ILE A 633 1.72 23.75 -20.92
C ILE A 633 1.97 24.40 -22.28
N PHE A 634 0.91 24.99 -22.84
CA PHE A 634 0.92 25.66 -24.13
C PHE A 634 0.29 27.05 -24.03
N LEU A 635 0.71 27.96 -24.91
CA LEU A 635 0.02 29.21 -25.18
C LEU A 635 -0.63 29.16 -26.55
N LYS A 636 -1.93 29.41 -26.61
CA LYS A 636 -2.69 29.51 -27.85
C LYS A 636 -2.92 30.95 -28.21
N ASN A 637 -2.52 31.37 -29.41
CA ASN A 637 -2.85 32.69 -29.92
C ASN A 637 -4.35 32.74 -30.25
N ALA A 638 -5.09 33.67 -29.64
CA ALA A 638 -6.56 33.74 -29.75
C ALA A 638 -7.04 34.12 -31.16
N SER A 639 -6.22 34.84 -31.95
CA SER A 639 -6.59 35.32 -33.28
C SER A 639 -6.28 34.31 -34.40
N THR A 640 -5.18 33.58 -34.25
CA THR A 640 -4.69 32.64 -35.28
C THR A 640 -4.93 31.18 -34.93
N GLY A 641 -5.19 30.88 -33.66
CA GLY A 641 -5.25 29.51 -33.13
C GLY A 641 -3.89 28.82 -33.03
N GLU A 642 -2.79 29.50 -33.38
CA GLU A 642 -1.42 28.97 -33.33
C GLU A 642 -1.07 28.57 -31.89
N MET A 643 -0.64 27.32 -31.70
CA MET A 643 -0.22 26.77 -30.42
C MET A 643 1.30 26.88 -30.28
N GLN A 644 1.75 27.43 -29.16
CA GLN A 644 3.15 27.50 -28.80
C GLN A 644 3.40 26.65 -27.55
N GLU A 645 4.28 25.66 -27.67
CA GLU A 645 4.74 24.85 -26.54
C GLU A 645 5.61 25.70 -25.60
N ILE A 646 5.30 25.65 -24.31
CA ILE A 646 6.11 26.27 -23.26
C ILE A 646 6.95 25.20 -22.55
N ILE A 647 6.31 24.11 -22.13
CA ILE A 647 7.00 22.98 -21.51
C ILE A 647 6.16 21.70 -21.63
N VAL A 648 6.85 20.56 -21.70
CA VAL A 648 6.26 19.22 -21.71
C VAL A 648 6.83 18.42 -20.55
N GLY A 649 5.99 17.65 -19.88
CA GLY A 649 6.43 16.75 -18.81
C GLY A 649 6.78 17.43 -17.48
N TYR A 650 6.22 18.61 -17.21
CA TYR A 650 6.49 19.37 -15.98
C TYR A 650 5.77 18.73 -14.79
N ARG A 651 6.40 18.70 -13.61
CA ARG A 651 5.79 18.06 -12.42
C ARG A 651 4.54 18.84 -12.00
N MET A 652 3.42 18.13 -11.91
CA MET A 652 2.12 18.70 -11.56
C MET A 652 2.08 19.26 -10.13
N SER A 653 2.83 18.64 -9.21
CA SER A 653 2.98 19.06 -7.82
C SER A 653 3.67 20.41 -7.61
N ASN A 654 4.19 21.02 -8.67
CA ASN A 654 4.79 22.34 -8.58
C ASN A 654 3.74 23.47 -8.51
N HIS A 655 2.47 23.21 -8.87
CA HIS A 655 1.34 24.16 -8.86
C HIS A 655 1.53 25.48 -9.65
N GLY A 656 2.68 25.67 -10.30
CA GLY A 656 2.95 26.80 -11.17
C GLY A 656 4.27 26.70 -11.91
N LEU A 657 4.38 27.42 -13.01
CA LEU A 657 5.57 27.59 -13.82
C LEU A 657 5.76 29.09 -14.10
N THR A 658 6.94 29.63 -13.80
CA THR A 658 7.32 31.00 -14.17
C THR A 658 8.39 30.99 -15.25
N PHE A 659 8.19 31.72 -16.34
CA PHE A 659 9.16 31.86 -17.43
C PHE A 659 9.19 33.28 -17.98
N GLY A 660 10.31 33.69 -18.56
CA GLY A 660 10.45 34.99 -19.21
C GLY A 660 9.78 34.99 -20.58
N ILE A 661 8.96 36.00 -20.89
CA ILE A 661 8.42 36.24 -22.23
C ILE A 661 9.54 36.82 -23.11
N PRO A 662 10.02 36.13 -24.16
CA PRO A 662 11.06 36.66 -25.01
C PRO A 662 10.65 37.97 -25.71
N VAL A 663 11.59 38.88 -25.97
CA VAL A 663 11.32 40.11 -26.74
C VAL A 663 10.88 39.83 -28.18
N SER A 664 11.21 38.65 -28.71
CA SER A 664 10.78 38.16 -30.01
C SER A 664 9.35 37.61 -30.03
N PHE A 665 8.67 37.50 -28.89
CA PHE A 665 7.32 36.96 -28.80
C PHE A 665 6.33 37.88 -29.53
N LYS A 666 5.33 37.32 -30.24
CA LYS A 666 4.33 38.13 -30.96
C LYS A 666 3.39 38.79 -29.95
N SER A 667 3.16 40.11 -30.07
CA SER A 667 2.11 40.77 -29.27
C SER A 667 0.73 40.29 -29.71
N GLY A 668 -0.21 40.18 -28.79
CA GLY A 668 -1.57 39.76 -29.11
C GLY A 668 -2.30 39.16 -27.92
N GLN A 669 -3.46 38.57 -28.21
CA GLN A 669 -4.28 37.86 -27.23
C GLN A 669 -3.95 36.38 -27.21
N TYR A 670 -3.84 35.81 -26.02
CA TYR A 670 -3.47 34.42 -25.79
C TYR A 670 -4.35 33.76 -24.75
N THR A 671 -4.43 32.44 -24.81
CA THR A 671 -5.00 31.56 -23.79
C THR A 671 -3.94 30.55 -23.37
N ALA A 672 -3.77 30.34 -22.06
CA ALA A 672 -2.91 29.30 -21.53
C ALA A 672 -3.70 27.99 -21.47
N ILE A 673 -3.08 26.91 -21.91
CA ILE A 673 -3.67 25.56 -21.90
C ILE A 673 -2.73 24.68 -21.10
N ILE A 674 -3.29 23.99 -20.12
CA ILE A 674 -2.58 22.96 -19.36
C ILE A 674 -3.34 21.65 -19.53
N GLY A 675 -2.59 20.56 -19.70
CA GLY A 675 -3.19 19.24 -19.77
C GLY A 675 -2.31 18.17 -19.14
N TRP A 676 -2.98 17.20 -18.53
CA TRP A 676 -2.37 16.02 -17.91
C TRP A 676 -2.50 14.81 -18.82
N ASP A 677 -1.40 14.05 -18.90
CA ASP A 677 -1.26 12.84 -19.72
C ASP A 677 -1.77 13.05 -21.15
N CYS A 678 -1.27 14.13 -21.76
CA CYS A 678 -1.64 14.48 -23.12
C CYS A 678 -0.77 13.73 -24.13
N ASP A 679 -1.31 13.51 -25.32
CA ASP A 679 -0.49 13.25 -26.50
C ASP A 679 0.58 14.34 -26.71
N SER A 680 1.57 14.07 -27.57
CA SER A 680 2.67 15.01 -27.85
C SER A 680 2.21 16.35 -28.44
N LEU A 681 0.94 16.48 -28.81
CA LEU A 681 0.35 17.68 -29.40
C LEU A 681 -0.59 18.43 -28.43
N GLY A 682 -0.81 17.90 -27.22
CA GLY A 682 -1.74 18.49 -26.23
C GLY A 682 -3.21 18.41 -26.64
N THR A 683 -3.57 17.58 -27.63
CA THR A 683 -4.90 17.55 -28.24
C THR A 683 -5.87 16.58 -27.59
N THR A 684 -5.37 15.43 -27.15
CA THR A 684 -6.10 14.48 -26.29
C THR A 684 -5.38 14.40 -24.96
N CYS A 685 -6.11 14.62 -23.87
CA CYS A 685 -5.58 14.65 -22.51
C CYS A 685 -6.56 13.95 -21.58
N TYR A 686 -6.07 13.33 -20.51
CA TYR A 686 -6.93 12.79 -19.46
C TYR A 686 -7.71 13.91 -18.75
N SER A 687 -7.06 15.04 -18.49
CA SER A 687 -7.70 16.26 -17.98
C SER A 687 -7.04 17.50 -18.58
N ARG A 688 -7.83 18.56 -18.82
CA ARG A 688 -7.40 19.77 -19.53
C ARG A 688 -8.09 21.01 -18.98
N ALA A 689 -7.33 22.08 -18.82
CA ALA A 689 -7.85 23.40 -18.45
C ALA A 689 -7.37 24.48 -19.42
N GLU A 690 -8.21 25.47 -19.66
CA GLU A 690 -7.87 26.67 -20.41
C GLU A 690 -8.07 27.91 -19.53
N SER A 691 -7.18 28.89 -19.66
CA SER A 691 -7.35 30.18 -19.00
C SER A 691 -8.38 31.06 -19.72
N GLY A 692 -8.75 32.17 -19.08
CA GLY A 692 -9.33 33.30 -19.82
C GLY A 692 -8.32 33.92 -20.79
N VAL A 693 -8.81 34.68 -21.77
CA VAL A 693 -7.96 35.39 -22.75
C VAL A 693 -7.19 36.51 -22.06
N PHE A 694 -5.88 36.54 -22.21
CA PHE A 694 -4.98 37.57 -21.69
C PHE A 694 -4.15 38.20 -22.81
N ASN A 695 -3.54 39.37 -22.56
CA ASN A 695 -2.79 40.15 -23.53
C ASN A 695 -1.29 40.04 -23.29
N ILE A 696 -0.52 39.91 -24.38
CA ILE A 696 0.93 40.14 -24.39
C ILE A 696 1.21 41.40 -25.20
N THR A 697 1.82 42.39 -24.56
CA THR A 697 2.14 43.71 -25.13
C THR A 697 3.66 43.93 -25.18
N ASN A 698 4.08 44.98 -25.89
CA ASN A 698 5.50 45.32 -26.03
C ASN A 698 6.17 45.68 -24.70
#